data_AF-A0A812Y3R9-F1
#
_entry.id   AF-A0A812Y3R9-F1
#
_cell.length_a   1.000
_cell.length_b   1.000
_cell.length_c   1.000
_cell.angle_alpha   90.00
_cell.angle_beta   90.00
_cell.angle_gamma   90.00
#
_symmetry.space_group_name_H-M   'P 1'
#
loop_
_entity.id
_entity.type
_entity.pdbx_description
1 polymer ?
#
loop_
_entity_poly.entity_id
_entity_poly.type
_entity_poly.pdbx_seq_one_letter_code
_entity_poly.pdbx_strand_id
1 'polypeptide(L)'
;MTLALSVSLLSGHSASVNLEKHCSVEDLRKVAEAKLETHLGVLVAQGESRALHDSSTLHGEGLRSGDLVCALARKPSINIFSGRQAHSFAAVRENGTVLTWGEEESGGDSSCVQSQLVDVREVHVSVRACAAIRKDGGVVTWGCEDLGGDSSDVEDELFDVKLISSTAGAFAACRGDGSVVTWGDEDWGGDCSDVRDKLTKVVQLCGSGAAFAAISADGSVVTWGSARHGGDSSAVAKKLTEVVQIQATSAAFAAVRRDGTVIVWGDPDMGADGSLAETLSHVQRIEATAGAFAAIHDDGHVTAWGLKELGGDAAATQEQLLQVRSVRANGGAFAAIRANGTVATWGDSEYGGNSSCVRDNLVDVVEVAATESAFAALKVDGTVVTWGHPEYGGDSSRVQERLMMVQQVVASGGAFAALTGFDSLVTWGHEDCGNMDNGELEHQLLESSKDLQGKWAWHALFYSCGYIGGAEFLRGTSTLQDAGIQDGDVVGAFMAKHKLQLHANRLSHAICAIQKVKMTARACAALRRDGTVVSWGCEDLGGDSDAVQEELQNVQKVFSTAGAFAAIRADGAVVTWGDEDWGGDCTEVHEDLKDVIHICGSGAAFAALTAHGSVITWGSACHGGDSRSVSAQLQDVQSICATSAAFAAITGSGDVVVWGDPLFGGDASKVAAELVGVRSLQATAGAFAAVKSDGSVVCWGLPELGGSATDLTSRIQHAKAIIPSGSAFAAITKEGEVICWGDPERGGDITAVREQLLNVEEVAATENAFAAIKEDGTVVSWGQSDAGGDSGDVQERLLMVKQIVGSTGAFAALTAAGQLVTWGHESFGGDSSQVQAELGG
;
A
#
# COMPACT_ATOMS: atom_id res chain seq x y z
N MET A 1 6.34 2.18 50.84
CA MET A 1 5.88 0.80 50.50
C MET A 1 5.60 0.79 49.01
N THR A 2 6.29 -0.04 48.25
CA THR A 2 6.15 -0.21 46.81
C THR A 2 4.91 -1.05 46.47
N LEU A 3 4.29 -0.75 45.33
CA LEU A 3 3.23 -1.53 44.68
C LEU A 3 3.84 -2.27 43.50
N ALA A 4 3.61 -3.58 43.40
CA ALA A 4 3.88 -4.35 42.19
C ALA A 4 2.57 -4.49 41.40
N LEU A 5 2.48 -3.87 40.24
CA LEU A 5 1.30 -3.85 39.36
C LEU A 5 1.59 -4.63 38.08
N SER A 6 0.56 -5.24 37.49
CA SER A 6 0.65 -5.86 36.17
C SER A 6 -0.13 -5.02 35.17
N VAL A 7 0.56 -4.41 34.20
CA VAL A 7 -0.07 -3.61 33.14
C VAL A 7 -0.19 -4.48 31.90
N SER A 8 -1.40 -4.68 31.37
CA SER A 8 -1.66 -5.59 30.25
C SER A 8 -2.42 -4.93 29.12
N LEU A 9 -1.99 -5.17 27.88
CA LEU A 9 -2.68 -4.78 26.66
C LEU A 9 -3.81 -5.77 26.33
N LEU A 10 -4.78 -5.33 25.54
CA LEU A 10 -5.84 -6.19 24.99
C LEU A 10 -5.29 -7.30 24.08
N SER A 11 -4.08 -7.13 23.55
CA SER A 11 -3.34 -8.16 22.78
C SER A 11 -2.78 -9.29 23.66
N GLY A 12 -2.88 -9.19 24.99
CA GLY A 12 -2.34 -10.16 25.94
C GLY A 12 -0.89 -9.91 26.36
N HIS A 13 -0.19 -8.95 25.73
CA HIS A 13 1.13 -8.50 26.16
C HIS A 13 1.04 -7.78 27.52
N SER A 14 1.90 -8.15 28.47
CA SER A 14 1.87 -7.60 29.82
C SER A 14 3.25 -7.30 30.39
N ALA A 15 3.34 -6.27 31.23
CA ALA A 15 4.56 -5.84 31.89
C ALA A 15 4.32 -5.65 33.39
N SER A 16 5.27 -6.13 34.19
CA SER A 16 5.26 -5.87 35.63
C SER A 16 5.94 -4.55 35.95
N VAL A 17 5.23 -3.66 36.63
CA VAL A 17 5.69 -2.33 37.03
C VAL A 17 5.74 -2.20 38.54
N ASN A 18 6.88 -1.75 39.08
CA ASN A 18 7.09 -1.53 40.51
C ASN A 18 7.24 -0.04 40.77
N LEU A 19 6.28 0.57 41.48
CA LEU A 19 6.27 2.00 41.79
C LEU A 19 5.89 2.26 43.24
N GLU A 20 6.24 3.43 43.76
CA GLU A 20 5.82 3.84 45.11
C GLU A 20 4.35 4.29 45.13
N LYS A 21 3.67 4.09 46.26
CA LYS A 21 2.24 4.41 46.42
C LYS A 21 1.86 5.88 46.13
N HIS A 22 2.81 6.79 46.20
CA HIS A 22 2.61 8.22 45.99
C HIS A 22 2.92 8.67 44.55
N CYS A 23 3.43 7.77 43.70
CA CYS A 23 3.59 8.04 42.27
C CYS A 23 2.24 8.29 41.61
N SER A 24 2.26 9.04 40.52
CA SER A 24 1.07 9.33 39.72
C SER A 24 0.72 8.18 38.77
N VAL A 25 -0.49 8.19 38.24
CA VAL A 25 -0.90 7.31 37.14
C VAL A 25 -0.08 7.61 35.87
N GLU A 26 0.36 8.86 35.68
CA GLU A 26 1.28 9.25 34.59
C GLU A 26 2.67 8.57 34.73
N ASP A 27 3.20 8.45 35.95
CA ASP A 27 4.47 7.74 36.19
C ASP A 27 4.33 6.22 35.92
N LEU A 28 3.18 5.64 36.29
CA LEU A 28 2.84 4.25 35.95
C LEU A 28 2.80 4.03 34.44
N ARG A 29 2.16 4.96 33.71
CA ARG A 29 2.09 4.94 32.25
C ARG A 29 3.49 4.98 31.63
N LYS A 30 4.34 5.96 31.97
CA LYS A 30 5.70 6.10 31.41
C LYS A 30 6.56 4.84 31.62
N VAL A 31 6.51 4.26 32.81
CA VAL A 31 7.29 3.04 33.12
C VAL A 31 6.72 1.82 32.41
N ALA A 32 5.39 1.73 32.26
CA ALA A 32 4.76 0.67 31.49
C ALA A 32 5.05 0.80 29.99
N GLU A 33 4.99 2.01 29.43
CA GLU A 33 5.33 2.32 28.03
C GLU A 33 6.76 1.90 27.68
N ALA A 34 7.72 2.25 28.54
CA ALA A 34 9.12 1.87 28.35
C ALA A 34 9.36 0.35 28.40
N LYS A 35 8.53 -0.39 29.14
CA LYS A 35 8.64 -1.85 29.27
C LYS A 35 7.85 -2.64 28.22
N LEU A 36 6.72 -2.10 27.79
CA LEU A 36 5.89 -2.67 26.74
C LEU A 36 6.32 -2.22 25.34
N GLU A 37 7.27 -1.29 25.26
CA GLU A 37 7.76 -0.67 24.02
C GLU A 37 6.60 -0.14 23.15
N THR A 38 5.56 0.40 23.78
CA THR A 38 4.38 0.95 23.11
C THR A 38 3.82 2.13 23.90
N HIS A 39 3.25 3.12 23.23
CA HIS A 39 2.58 4.23 23.90
C HIS A 39 1.24 3.77 24.46
N LEU A 40 0.88 4.21 25.65
CA LEU A 40 -0.35 3.81 26.34
C LEU A 40 -1.30 5.01 26.42
N GLY A 41 -2.57 4.74 26.15
CA GLY A 41 -3.71 5.65 26.17
C GLY A 41 -4.50 5.47 27.46
N VAL A 42 -5.72 4.94 27.41
CA VAL A 42 -6.51 4.83 28.63
C VAL A 42 -6.00 3.68 29.50
N LEU A 43 -5.76 3.94 30.79
CA LEU A 43 -5.48 2.90 31.80
C LEU A 43 -6.76 2.64 32.61
N VAL A 44 -7.12 1.36 32.79
CA VAL A 44 -8.32 0.92 33.53
C VAL A 44 -7.92 -0.16 34.53
N ALA A 45 -8.24 0.04 35.80
CA ALA A 45 -8.02 -0.98 36.83
C ALA A 45 -9.07 -2.09 36.76
N GLN A 46 -8.66 -3.34 36.96
CA GLN A 46 -9.57 -4.48 36.96
C GLN A 46 -10.62 -4.36 38.08
N GLY A 47 -11.90 -4.31 37.69
CA GLY A 47 -13.04 -4.18 38.61
C GLY A 47 -13.63 -2.78 38.73
N GLU A 48 -13.03 -1.77 38.09
CA GLU A 48 -13.60 -0.42 37.98
C GLU A 48 -14.17 -0.14 36.59
N SER A 49 -15.26 0.63 36.52
CA SER A 49 -15.94 1.03 35.27
C SER A 49 -15.41 2.33 34.67
N ARG A 50 -14.31 2.87 35.19
CA ARG A 50 -13.80 4.21 34.87
C ARG A 50 -12.30 4.19 34.56
N ALA A 51 -11.87 5.11 33.71
CA ALA A 51 -10.47 5.36 33.42
C ALA A 51 -9.74 5.95 34.63
N LEU A 52 -8.48 5.55 34.82
CA LEU A 52 -7.58 6.16 35.80
C LEU A 52 -7.16 7.55 35.30
N HIS A 53 -7.19 8.55 36.18
CA HIS A 53 -6.79 9.91 35.85
C HIS A 53 -5.27 10.11 36.02
N ASP A 54 -4.60 10.66 35.01
CA ASP A 54 -3.14 10.82 35.00
C ASP A 54 -2.58 11.61 36.18
N SER A 55 -3.32 12.63 36.63
CA SER A 55 -2.95 13.48 37.78
C SER A 55 -3.19 12.85 39.15
N SER A 56 -3.87 11.69 39.22
CA SER A 56 -4.17 11.01 40.48
C SER A 56 -2.99 10.17 40.95
N THR A 57 -2.87 10.00 42.27
CA THR A 57 -1.89 9.07 42.85
C THR A 57 -2.40 7.64 42.76
N LEU A 58 -1.48 6.67 42.64
CA LEU A 58 -1.83 5.24 42.59
C LEU A 58 -2.65 4.80 43.81
N HIS A 59 -2.34 5.34 44.99
CA HIS A 59 -3.14 5.10 46.19
C HIS A 59 -4.52 5.78 46.17
N GLY A 60 -4.61 6.98 45.59
CA GLY A 60 -5.85 7.75 45.45
C GLY A 60 -6.87 7.08 44.53
N GLU A 61 -6.40 6.31 43.55
CA GLU A 61 -7.23 5.44 42.70
C GLU A 61 -7.41 4.03 43.26
N GLY A 62 -7.00 3.77 44.51
CA GLY A 62 -7.30 2.52 45.22
C GLY A 62 -6.45 1.30 44.85
N LEU A 63 -5.40 1.46 44.02
CA LEU A 63 -4.56 0.36 43.53
C LEU A 63 -3.73 -0.31 44.64
N ARG A 64 -3.65 -1.64 44.58
CA ARG A 64 -2.94 -2.54 45.51
C ARG A 64 -1.92 -3.38 44.77
N SER A 65 -0.96 -3.92 45.52
CA SER A 65 0.06 -4.80 44.94
C SER A 65 -0.59 -6.10 44.48
N GLY A 66 -0.36 -6.47 43.22
CA GLY A 66 -0.99 -7.61 42.55
C GLY A 66 -2.15 -7.23 41.63
N ASP A 67 -2.57 -5.97 41.62
CA ASP A 67 -3.68 -5.53 40.77
C ASP A 67 -3.28 -5.52 39.27
N LEU A 68 -4.26 -5.89 38.44
CA LEU A 68 -4.16 -5.84 36.99
C LEU A 68 -4.70 -4.49 36.49
N VAL A 69 -3.91 -3.81 35.68
CA VAL A 69 -4.30 -2.58 34.99
C VAL A 69 -4.32 -2.89 33.50
N CYS A 70 -5.50 -2.83 32.90
CA CYS A 70 -5.64 -2.92 31.45
C CYS A 70 -5.27 -1.59 30.82
N ALA A 71 -4.36 -1.62 29.86
CA ALA A 71 -3.93 -0.44 29.12
C ALA A 71 -4.39 -0.55 27.67
N LEU A 72 -5.06 0.50 27.19
CA LEU A 72 -5.31 0.68 25.77
C LEU A 72 -4.04 1.28 25.15
N ALA A 73 -3.46 0.66 24.12
CA ALA A 73 -2.34 1.28 23.42
C ALA A 73 -2.79 2.61 22.78
N ARG A 74 -2.02 3.67 22.97
CA ARG A 74 -2.17 4.94 22.25
C ARG A 74 -1.39 4.80 20.96
N LYS A 75 -2.10 4.86 19.84
CA LYS A 75 -1.52 4.71 18.50
C LYS A 75 -0.69 5.94 18.13
N PRO A 76 0.42 5.76 17.39
CA PRO A 76 1.26 6.87 16.97
C PRO A 76 0.47 7.84 16.08
N SER A 77 0.61 9.14 16.35
CA SER A 77 -0.07 10.19 15.60
C SER A 77 0.70 10.47 14.31
N ILE A 78 0.10 10.20 13.14
CA ILE A 78 0.67 10.58 11.83
C ILE A 78 -0.10 11.79 11.31
N ASN A 79 0.60 12.89 11.06
CA ASN A 79 0.03 14.08 10.44
C ASN A 79 0.54 14.18 9.00
N ILE A 80 -0.39 14.20 8.05
CA ILE A 80 -0.07 14.38 6.62
C ILE A 80 -0.27 15.85 6.26
N PHE A 81 0.71 16.41 5.56
CA PHE A 81 0.76 17.79 5.09
C PHE A 81 0.90 17.80 3.57
N SER A 82 0.26 18.77 2.93
CA SER A 82 0.48 19.10 1.53
C SER A 82 -0.01 20.52 1.24
N GLY A 83 0.48 21.10 0.16
CA GLY A 83 0.14 22.42 -0.34
C GLY A 83 -0.99 22.35 -1.37
N ARG A 84 -1.75 23.44 -1.48
CA ARG A 84 -2.92 23.50 -2.38
C ARG A 84 -2.57 23.38 -3.87
N GLN A 85 -1.32 23.70 -4.24
CA GLN A 85 -0.77 23.60 -5.59
C GLN A 85 0.46 22.68 -5.64
N ALA A 86 0.68 21.90 -4.59
CA ALA A 86 1.87 21.07 -4.48
C ALA A 86 1.64 19.70 -5.11
N HIS A 87 2.62 19.18 -5.84
CA HIS A 87 2.57 17.82 -6.38
C HIS A 87 3.22 16.79 -5.42
N SER A 88 3.36 17.13 -4.14
CA SER A 88 3.99 16.29 -3.13
C SER A 88 3.24 16.29 -1.79
N PHE A 89 3.52 15.26 -0.97
CA PHE A 89 3.02 15.10 0.39
C PHE A 89 4.18 14.94 1.37
N ALA A 90 3.93 15.31 2.62
CA ALA A 90 4.82 15.03 3.72
C ALA A 90 4.04 14.44 4.91
N ALA A 91 4.47 13.30 5.44
CA ALA A 91 3.95 12.72 6.67
C ALA A 91 4.94 12.94 7.81
N VAL A 92 4.51 13.64 8.85
CA VAL A 92 5.26 13.79 10.11
C VAL A 92 4.79 12.72 11.08
N ARG A 93 5.72 11.88 11.52
CA ARG A 93 5.50 10.85 12.54
C ARG A 93 5.57 11.47 13.94
N GLU A 94 5.01 10.80 14.95
CA GLU A 94 5.01 11.30 16.34
C GLU A 94 6.42 11.47 16.94
N ASN A 95 7.37 10.64 16.51
CA ASN A 95 8.79 10.77 16.86
C ASN A 95 9.46 11.99 16.20
N GLY A 96 8.74 12.75 15.35
CA GLY A 96 9.21 13.95 14.68
C GLY A 96 10.00 13.71 13.39
N THR A 97 10.10 12.48 12.90
CA THR A 97 10.70 12.19 11.58
C THR A 97 9.69 12.44 10.45
N VAL A 98 10.18 12.87 9.30
CA VAL A 98 9.36 13.17 8.12
C VAL A 98 9.59 12.12 7.04
N LEU A 99 8.50 11.73 6.36
CA LEU A 99 8.53 11.05 5.08
C LEU A 99 7.90 11.96 4.03
N THR A 100 8.49 12.05 2.85
CA THR A 100 7.92 12.76 1.71
C THR A 100 7.69 11.80 0.54
N TRP A 101 6.73 12.12 -0.32
CA TRP A 101 6.50 11.41 -1.57
C TRP A 101 5.75 12.30 -2.57
N GLY A 102 5.78 11.94 -3.85
CA GLY A 102 5.26 12.74 -4.97
C GLY A 102 6.38 13.21 -5.90
N GLU A 103 6.13 14.26 -6.68
CA GLU A 103 7.10 14.79 -7.63
C GLU A 103 8.39 15.26 -6.93
N GLU A 104 9.54 14.77 -7.42
CA GLU A 104 10.88 15.02 -6.88
C GLU A 104 11.18 16.53 -6.78
N GLU A 105 10.99 17.25 -7.89
CA GLU A 105 11.24 18.70 -7.95
C GLU A 105 10.26 19.54 -7.13
N SER A 106 9.17 18.92 -6.64
CA SER A 106 8.19 19.53 -5.74
C SER A 106 8.39 19.16 -4.28
N GLY A 107 9.56 18.63 -3.93
CA GLY A 107 9.92 18.23 -2.58
C GLY A 107 9.40 16.84 -2.19
N GLY A 108 9.02 16.02 -3.17
CA GLY A 108 8.73 14.60 -2.98
C GLY A 108 9.94 13.80 -2.52
N ASP A 109 11.16 14.22 -2.88
CA ASP A 109 12.42 13.66 -2.37
C ASP A 109 13.05 14.57 -1.29
N SER A 110 13.08 14.09 -0.05
CA SER A 110 13.76 14.74 1.08
C SER A 110 15.12 14.12 1.43
N SER A 111 15.64 13.21 0.59
CA SER A 111 16.87 12.44 0.87
C SER A 111 18.08 13.32 1.21
N CYS A 112 18.21 14.47 0.54
CA CYS A 112 19.29 15.44 0.75
C CYS A 112 19.29 16.08 2.16
N VAL A 113 18.12 16.16 2.80
CA VAL A 113 17.92 16.79 4.12
C VAL A 113 17.39 15.83 5.18
N GLN A 114 17.30 14.53 4.89
CA GLN A 114 16.67 13.54 5.76
C GLN A 114 17.26 13.49 7.17
N SER A 115 18.58 13.71 7.29
CA SER A 115 19.28 13.77 8.59
C SER A 115 18.93 15.00 9.43
N GLN A 116 18.42 16.06 8.79
CA GLN A 116 18.03 17.33 9.41
C GLN A 116 16.54 17.36 9.79
N LEU A 117 15.71 16.50 9.18
CA LEU A 117 14.28 16.36 9.42
C LEU A 117 13.96 15.58 10.71
N VAL A 118 14.48 16.09 11.82
CA VAL A 118 14.28 15.56 13.17
C VAL A 118 13.49 16.54 14.03
N ASP A 119 12.59 16.01 14.86
CA ASP A 119 11.69 16.80 15.68
C ASP A 119 10.86 17.82 14.87
N VAL A 120 10.43 17.44 13.67
CA VAL A 120 9.56 18.29 12.85
C VAL A 120 8.17 18.37 13.48
N ARG A 121 7.61 19.58 13.49
CA ARG A 121 6.26 19.89 13.98
C ARG A 121 5.26 20.01 12.83
N GLU A 122 5.67 20.65 11.75
CA GLU A 122 4.78 21.07 10.66
C GLU A 122 5.58 21.18 9.36
N VAL A 123 4.97 20.81 8.24
CA VAL A 123 5.57 20.94 6.90
C VAL A 123 4.67 21.80 6.04
N HIS A 124 5.28 22.78 5.38
CA HIS A 124 4.65 23.68 4.42
C HIS A 124 5.19 23.35 3.03
N VAL A 125 4.30 23.15 2.07
CA VAL A 125 4.66 22.72 0.72
C VAL A 125 4.17 23.76 -0.29
N SER A 126 5.05 24.24 -1.15
CA SER A 126 4.75 25.14 -2.28
C SER A 126 4.65 24.35 -3.58
N VAL A 127 4.60 25.02 -4.74
CA VAL A 127 4.53 24.34 -6.04
C VAL A 127 5.77 23.49 -6.28
N ARG A 128 6.97 24.00 -5.96
CA ARG A 128 8.25 23.32 -6.28
C ARG A 128 9.23 23.23 -5.09
N ALA A 129 8.78 23.47 -3.86
CA ALA A 129 9.66 23.44 -2.68
C ALA A 129 8.89 23.14 -1.39
N CYS A 130 9.62 22.76 -0.35
CA CYS A 130 9.10 22.43 0.97
C CYS A 130 9.87 23.17 2.07
N ALA A 131 9.18 23.47 3.17
CA ALA A 131 9.76 24.03 4.39
C ALA A 131 9.18 23.34 5.64
N ALA A 132 10.03 22.67 6.41
CA ALA A 132 9.68 22.02 7.67
C ALA A 132 10.05 22.89 8.87
N ILE A 133 9.09 23.13 9.77
CA ILE A 133 9.32 23.80 11.06
C ILE A 133 9.63 22.73 12.11
N ARG A 134 10.80 22.81 12.72
CA ARG A 134 11.21 21.95 13.84
C ARG A 134 10.62 22.43 15.16
N LYS A 135 10.52 21.55 16.17
CA LYS A 135 9.97 21.86 17.50
C LYS A 135 10.73 22.98 18.23
N ASP A 136 12.02 23.15 17.92
CA ASP A 136 12.86 24.25 18.43
C ASP A 136 12.62 25.59 17.69
N GLY A 137 11.80 25.58 16.64
CA GLY A 137 11.50 26.75 15.81
C GLY A 137 12.49 26.99 14.68
N GLY A 138 13.46 26.09 14.45
CA GLY A 138 14.30 26.11 13.25
C GLY A 138 13.53 25.68 12.01
N VAL A 139 14.01 26.06 10.83
CA VAL A 139 13.40 25.69 9.54
C VAL A 139 14.39 24.91 8.68
N VAL A 140 13.93 23.85 8.04
CA VAL A 140 14.69 23.07 7.05
C VAL A 140 13.92 23.13 5.72
N THR A 141 14.60 23.44 4.63
CA THR A 141 14.01 23.59 3.29
C THR A 141 14.62 22.59 2.31
N TRP A 142 13.85 22.19 1.29
CA TRP A 142 14.30 21.34 0.19
C TRP A 142 13.39 21.51 -1.05
N GLY A 143 13.82 20.99 -2.20
CA GLY A 143 13.14 21.12 -3.50
C GLY A 143 13.92 22.03 -4.45
N CYS A 144 13.23 22.71 -5.37
CA CYS A 144 13.84 23.62 -6.34
C CYS A 144 14.52 24.81 -5.64
N GLU A 145 15.84 24.92 -5.79
CA GLU A 145 16.69 25.94 -5.13
C GLU A 145 16.18 27.36 -5.39
N ASP A 146 15.94 27.71 -6.66
CA ASP A 146 15.50 29.06 -7.07
C ASP A 146 14.09 29.44 -6.56
N LEU A 147 13.27 28.45 -6.19
CA LEU A 147 11.87 28.65 -5.77
C LEU A 147 11.67 28.43 -4.27
N GLY A 148 12.75 28.61 -3.49
CA GLY A 148 12.74 28.57 -2.03
C GLY A 148 13.11 27.22 -1.40
N GLY A 149 13.60 26.27 -2.21
CA GLY A 149 14.18 25.01 -1.75
C GLY A 149 15.55 25.18 -1.10
N ASP A 150 16.24 26.29 -1.36
CA ASP A 150 17.45 26.72 -0.63
C ASP A 150 17.12 27.95 0.23
N SER A 151 17.42 27.86 1.54
CA SER A 151 17.30 28.97 2.49
C SER A 151 18.61 29.32 3.18
N SER A 152 19.75 28.89 2.63
CA SER A 152 21.09 29.09 3.20
C SER A 152 21.43 30.58 3.41
N ASP A 153 21.00 31.45 2.50
CA ASP A 153 21.19 32.91 2.58
C ASP A 153 20.52 33.55 3.81
N VAL A 154 19.48 32.90 4.37
CA VAL A 154 18.71 33.40 5.51
C VAL A 154 18.72 32.45 6.70
N GLU A 155 19.59 31.44 6.71
CA GLU A 155 19.65 30.38 7.73
C GLU A 155 19.78 30.96 9.15
N ASP A 156 20.67 31.95 9.34
CA ASP A 156 20.90 32.64 10.61
C ASP A 156 19.66 33.44 11.10
N GLU A 157 18.71 33.73 10.21
CA GLU A 157 17.47 34.42 10.55
C GLU A 157 16.31 33.46 10.85
N LEU A 158 16.39 32.18 10.46
CA LEU A 158 15.30 31.18 10.55
C LEU A 158 15.26 30.41 11.88
N PHE A 159 15.08 31.15 12.97
CA PHE A 159 14.89 30.61 14.32
C PHE A 159 13.62 31.14 14.99
N ASP A 160 13.10 30.40 15.97
CA ASP A 160 11.82 30.68 16.65
C ASP A 160 10.65 30.96 15.68
N VAL A 161 10.67 30.29 14.52
CA VAL A 161 9.62 30.42 13.50
C VAL A 161 8.32 29.80 14.02
N LYS A 162 7.22 30.54 13.85
CA LYS A 162 5.88 30.11 14.28
C LYS A 162 4.97 29.77 13.13
N LEU A 163 5.06 30.51 12.03
CA LEU A 163 4.19 30.43 10.87
C LEU A 163 5.04 30.54 9.60
N ILE A 164 4.68 29.77 8.57
CA ILE A 164 5.21 29.92 7.21
C ILE A 164 4.02 30.07 6.27
N SER A 165 4.17 30.88 5.23
CA SER A 165 3.28 30.98 4.09
C SER A 165 4.11 30.93 2.82
N SER A 166 3.55 30.41 1.73
CA SER A 166 4.19 30.35 0.43
C SER A 166 3.39 31.08 -0.65
N THR A 167 4.09 31.57 -1.67
CA THR A 167 3.55 31.86 -3.01
C THR A 167 3.91 30.70 -3.94
N ALA A 168 3.74 30.83 -5.26
CA ALA A 168 4.17 29.79 -6.18
C ALA A 168 5.71 29.62 -6.26
N GLY A 169 6.49 30.63 -5.85
CA GLY A 169 7.96 30.63 -6.00
C GLY A 169 8.76 31.19 -4.81
N ALA A 170 8.12 31.51 -3.69
CA ALA A 170 8.79 32.06 -2.52
C ALA A 170 8.10 31.66 -1.21
N PHE A 171 8.82 31.83 -0.10
CA PHE A 171 8.32 31.64 1.25
C PHE A 171 8.48 32.88 2.12
N ALA A 172 7.58 33.01 3.09
CA ALA A 172 7.64 34.00 4.15
C ALA A 172 7.43 33.31 5.51
N ALA A 173 8.38 33.46 6.43
CA ALA A 173 8.32 32.96 7.80
C ALA A 173 8.09 34.11 8.79
N CYS A 174 7.18 33.91 9.75
CA CYS A 174 6.99 34.80 10.89
C CYS A 174 7.63 34.18 12.14
N ARG A 175 8.52 34.92 12.79
CA ARG A 175 9.17 34.55 14.05
C ARG A 175 8.28 34.83 15.27
N GLY A 176 8.63 34.26 16.42
CA GLY A 176 7.90 34.45 17.67
C GLY A 176 7.92 35.88 18.22
N ASP A 177 8.86 36.71 17.78
CA ASP A 177 8.88 38.16 18.04
C ASP A 177 7.98 38.98 17.08
N GLY A 178 7.38 38.31 16.08
CA GLY A 178 6.51 38.89 15.07
C GLY A 178 7.23 39.60 13.93
N SER A 179 8.54 39.40 13.76
CA SER A 179 9.27 39.81 12.55
C SER A 179 9.17 38.77 11.43
N VAL A 180 9.36 39.20 10.18
CA VAL A 180 9.21 38.36 9.00
C VAL A 180 10.53 38.21 8.24
N VAL A 181 10.80 36.99 7.79
CA VAL A 181 11.94 36.61 6.95
C VAL A 181 11.38 36.00 5.67
N THR A 182 11.92 36.36 4.51
CA THR A 182 11.49 35.85 3.20
C THR A 182 12.68 35.28 2.45
N TRP A 183 12.43 34.30 1.59
CA TRP A 183 13.42 33.70 0.69
C TRP A 183 12.73 33.07 -0.54
N GLY A 184 13.53 32.70 -1.54
CA GLY A 184 13.06 32.28 -2.87
C GLY A 184 13.10 33.42 -3.88
N ASP A 185 12.37 33.28 -4.98
CA ASP A 185 12.44 34.21 -6.12
C ASP A 185 11.87 35.60 -5.77
N GLU A 186 12.64 36.65 -6.09
CA GLU A 186 12.28 38.05 -5.84
C GLU A 186 11.01 38.50 -6.58
N ASP A 187 10.80 38.05 -7.82
CA ASP A 187 9.64 38.38 -8.65
C ASP A 187 8.35 37.74 -8.09
N TRP A 188 8.51 36.71 -7.25
CA TRP A 188 7.43 35.98 -6.59
C TRP A 188 7.25 36.33 -5.10
N GLY A 189 7.94 37.39 -4.63
CA GLY A 189 7.81 37.94 -3.28
C GLY A 189 8.85 37.45 -2.27
N GLY A 190 9.95 36.84 -2.74
CA GLY A 190 11.08 36.38 -1.94
C GLY A 190 11.87 37.47 -1.23
N ASP A 191 11.72 38.74 -1.64
CA ASP A 191 12.32 39.89 -0.95
C ASP A 191 11.26 40.80 -0.30
N CYS A 192 11.40 41.01 1.02
CA CYS A 192 10.59 41.94 1.81
C CYS A 192 11.39 43.15 2.34
N SER A 193 12.64 43.34 1.90
CA SER A 193 13.57 44.37 2.42
C SER A 193 12.98 45.78 2.45
N ASP A 194 12.26 46.18 1.40
CA ASP A 194 11.59 47.49 1.26
C ASP A 194 10.50 47.75 2.30
N VAL A 195 9.90 46.70 2.86
CA VAL A 195 8.81 46.78 3.83
C VAL A 195 9.17 46.18 5.19
N ARG A 196 10.40 45.69 5.38
CA ARG A 196 10.88 44.98 6.56
C ARG A 196 10.64 45.76 7.86
N ASP A 197 10.88 47.07 7.85
CA ASP A 197 10.64 47.96 9.02
C ASP A 197 9.17 48.07 9.42
N LYS A 198 8.24 47.76 8.52
CA LYS A 198 6.78 47.78 8.76
C LYS A 198 6.25 46.43 9.22
N LEU A 199 6.96 45.34 8.95
CA LEU A 199 6.58 43.96 9.30
C LEU A 199 6.93 43.65 10.76
N THR A 200 6.21 44.32 11.68
CA THR A 200 6.38 44.14 13.12
C THR A 200 5.12 43.58 13.76
N LYS A 201 5.30 42.68 14.74
CA LYS A 201 4.20 42.01 15.45
C LYS A 201 3.22 41.33 14.51
N VAL A 202 3.72 40.73 13.43
CA VAL A 202 2.92 39.98 12.48
C VAL A 202 2.32 38.76 13.18
N VAL A 203 1.04 38.50 12.91
CA VAL A 203 0.27 37.38 13.49
C VAL A 203 -0.32 36.46 12.42
N GLN A 204 -0.40 36.91 11.17
CA GLN A 204 -0.89 36.12 10.04
C GLN A 204 -0.16 36.52 8.75
N LEU A 205 0.14 35.52 7.92
CA LEU A 205 0.68 35.68 6.57
C LEU A 205 -0.28 35.03 5.57
N CYS A 206 -0.37 35.60 4.37
CA CYS A 206 -1.17 35.07 3.27
C CYS A 206 -0.45 35.35 1.95
N GLY A 207 -0.20 34.31 1.15
CA GLY A 207 0.35 34.42 -0.20
C GLY A 207 -0.74 34.36 -1.28
N SER A 208 -0.60 35.14 -2.33
CA SER A 208 -1.25 34.94 -3.64
C SER A 208 -0.31 34.15 -4.56
N GLY A 209 -0.53 34.20 -5.88
CA GLY A 209 0.38 33.58 -6.84
C GLY A 209 1.81 34.08 -6.72
N ALA A 210 2.03 35.39 -6.54
CA ALA A 210 3.36 36.03 -6.56
C ALA A 210 3.51 37.23 -5.60
N ALA A 211 2.62 37.36 -4.60
CA ALA A 211 2.67 38.44 -3.63
C ALA A 211 2.24 37.95 -2.24
N PHE A 212 2.60 38.71 -1.21
CA PHE A 212 2.23 38.41 0.18
C PHE A 212 1.50 39.57 0.83
N ALA A 213 0.65 39.22 1.80
CA ALA A 213 0.02 40.14 2.74
C ALA A 213 0.21 39.64 4.17
N ALA A 214 0.66 40.53 5.06
CA ALA A 214 0.83 40.26 6.49
C ALA A 214 -0.17 41.08 7.30
N ILE A 215 -0.77 40.46 8.32
CA ILE A 215 -1.60 41.13 9.32
C ILE A 215 -0.78 41.27 10.60
N SER A 216 -0.66 42.50 11.11
CA SER A 216 -0.05 42.78 12.42
C SER A 216 -1.07 42.63 13.55
N ALA A 217 -0.61 42.45 14.79
CA ALA A 217 -1.46 42.26 15.97
C ALA A 217 -2.47 43.41 16.23
N ASP A 218 -2.22 44.60 15.67
CA ASP A 218 -3.12 45.76 15.74
C ASP A 218 -4.18 45.77 14.61
N GLY A 219 -4.14 44.79 13.71
CA GLY A 219 -5.02 44.66 12.56
C GLY A 219 -4.63 45.54 11.36
N SER A 220 -3.42 46.11 11.34
CA SER A 220 -2.86 46.74 10.14
C SER A 220 -2.33 45.69 9.16
N VAL A 221 -2.29 46.05 7.87
CA VAL A 221 -1.87 45.16 6.79
C VAL A 221 -0.68 45.75 6.04
N VAL A 222 0.31 44.91 5.76
CA VAL A 222 1.48 45.22 4.93
C VAL A 222 1.53 44.22 3.78
N THR A 223 1.74 44.70 2.56
CA THR A 223 1.84 43.86 1.35
C THR A 223 3.17 44.08 0.64
N TRP A 224 3.67 43.04 -0.05
CA TRP A 224 4.86 43.10 -0.90
C TRP A 224 4.82 42.04 -2.00
N GLY A 225 5.80 42.07 -2.91
CA GLY A 225 5.87 41.21 -4.09
C GLY A 225 5.20 41.84 -5.32
N SER A 226 4.79 41.01 -6.27
CA SER A 226 4.29 41.47 -7.57
C SER A 226 3.04 42.33 -7.46
N ALA A 227 3.10 43.57 -7.93
CA ALA A 227 1.96 44.50 -7.92
C ALA A 227 0.76 43.96 -8.72
N ARG A 228 1.00 43.21 -9.81
CA ARG A 228 -0.05 42.56 -10.61
C ARG A 228 -0.80 41.47 -9.85
N HIS A 229 -0.19 40.92 -8.82
CA HIS A 229 -0.75 39.86 -7.98
C HIS A 229 -1.17 40.36 -6.59
N GLY A 230 -1.30 41.68 -6.41
CA GLY A 230 -1.78 42.31 -5.18
C GLY A 230 -0.69 42.75 -4.19
N GLY A 231 0.58 42.78 -4.60
CA GLY A 231 1.69 43.27 -3.77
C GLY A 231 1.59 44.78 -3.43
N ASP A 232 0.84 45.56 -4.21
CA ASP A 232 0.57 46.98 -3.94
C ASP A 232 -0.86 47.19 -3.39
N SER A 233 -0.96 47.55 -2.12
CA SER A 233 -2.22 47.88 -1.43
C SER A 233 -2.40 49.39 -1.20
N SER A 234 -1.57 50.25 -1.78
CA SER A 234 -1.53 51.70 -1.51
C SER A 234 -2.87 52.40 -1.77
N ALA A 235 -3.63 51.95 -2.77
CA ALA A 235 -4.97 52.49 -3.10
C ALA A 235 -6.00 52.29 -1.98
N VAL A 236 -5.85 51.22 -1.18
CA VAL A 236 -6.77 50.85 -0.09
C VAL A 236 -6.15 50.93 1.29
N ALA A 237 -4.88 51.36 1.41
CA ALA A 237 -4.11 51.36 2.66
C ALA A 237 -4.82 52.05 3.84
N LYS A 238 -5.58 53.13 3.60
CA LYS A 238 -6.35 53.82 4.64
C LYS A 238 -7.55 53.02 5.17
N LYS A 239 -8.06 52.08 4.38
CA LYS A 239 -9.18 51.21 4.74
C LYS A 239 -8.69 49.95 5.48
N LEU A 240 -7.47 49.48 5.23
CA LEU A 240 -6.86 48.27 5.81
C LEU A 240 -6.46 48.44 7.29
N THR A 241 -7.47 48.62 8.14
CA THR A 241 -7.34 48.77 9.59
C THR A 241 -8.33 47.86 10.30
N GLU A 242 -7.94 47.34 11.47
CA GLU A 242 -8.73 46.37 12.23
C GLU A 242 -9.10 45.12 11.40
N VAL A 243 -8.21 44.71 10.51
CA VAL A 243 -8.35 43.50 9.69
C VAL A 243 -8.18 42.27 10.58
N VAL A 244 -9.04 41.28 10.39
CA VAL A 244 -9.06 40.03 11.17
C VAL A 244 -8.79 38.79 10.32
N GLN A 245 -8.98 38.87 8.99
CA GLN A 245 -8.66 37.79 8.06
C GLN A 245 -8.28 38.38 6.70
N ILE A 246 -7.32 37.75 6.02
CA ILE A 246 -7.02 37.96 4.60
C ILE A 246 -7.11 36.60 3.88
N GLN A 247 -7.62 36.62 2.65
CA GLN A 247 -7.55 35.52 1.68
C GLN A 247 -7.07 36.04 0.34
N ALA A 248 -6.52 35.14 -0.47
CA ALA A 248 -5.99 35.46 -1.79
C ALA A 248 -6.55 34.53 -2.87
N THR A 249 -6.82 35.09 -4.04
CA THR A 249 -6.86 34.36 -5.31
C THR A 249 -5.44 34.33 -5.91
N SER A 250 -5.27 33.85 -7.14
CA SER A 250 -3.96 33.87 -7.78
C SER A 250 -3.40 35.29 -7.93
N ALA A 251 -4.24 36.33 -8.07
CA ALA A 251 -3.79 37.71 -8.31
C ALA A 251 -4.52 38.82 -7.53
N ALA A 252 -5.43 38.48 -6.62
CA ALA A 252 -6.16 39.45 -5.80
C ALA A 252 -6.20 39.03 -4.34
N PHE A 253 -6.44 40.00 -3.45
CA PHE A 253 -6.66 39.78 -2.02
C PHE A 253 -8.01 40.33 -1.58
N ALA A 254 -8.60 39.68 -0.58
CA ALA A 254 -9.77 40.15 0.14
C ALA A 254 -9.51 40.11 1.65
N ALA A 255 -9.75 41.24 2.33
CA ALA A 255 -9.60 41.41 3.76
C ALA A 255 -10.95 41.60 4.44
N VAL A 256 -11.21 40.85 5.51
CA VAL A 256 -12.35 41.03 6.41
C VAL A 256 -11.92 41.88 7.60
N ARG A 257 -12.66 42.95 7.87
CA ARG A 257 -12.47 43.80 9.05
C ARG A 257 -13.28 43.30 10.24
N ARG A 258 -12.89 43.69 11.45
CA ARG A 258 -13.59 43.34 12.70
C ARG A 258 -15.06 43.77 12.73
N ASP A 259 -15.43 44.79 11.95
CA ASP A 259 -16.81 45.26 11.79
C ASP A 259 -17.62 44.46 10.74
N GLY A 260 -17.03 43.42 10.15
CA GLY A 260 -17.66 42.56 9.15
C GLY A 260 -17.70 43.15 7.73
N THR A 261 -17.00 44.27 7.47
CA THR A 261 -16.84 44.82 6.12
C THR A 261 -15.68 44.18 5.36
N VAL A 262 -15.76 44.19 4.02
CA VAL A 262 -14.75 43.57 3.14
C VAL A 262 -14.02 44.62 2.31
N ILE A 263 -12.70 44.47 2.17
CA ILE A 263 -11.85 45.30 1.32
C ILE A 263 -11.11 44.39 0.35
N VAL A 264 -11.07 44.76 -0.92
CA VAL A 264 -10.36 44.00 -1.97
C VAL A 264 -9.32 44.86 -2.68
N TRP A 265 -8.26 44.24 -3.18
CA TRP A 265 -7.24 44.87 -4.03
C TRP A 265 -6.50 43.82 -4.86
N GLY A 266 -5.73 44.27 -5.86
CA GLY A 266 -5.07 43.41 -6.86
C GLY A 266 -5.77 43.46 -8.21
N ASP A 267 -5.73 42.36 -8.96
CA ASP A 267 -6.32 42.28 -10.30
C ASP A 267 -7.86 42.26 -10.25
N PRO A 268 -8.56 43.24 -10.85
CA PRO A 268 -10.02 43.29 -10.87
C PRO A 268 -10.67 42.06 -11.51
N ASP A 269 -10.06 41.47 -12.54
CA ASP A 269 -10.58 40.30 -13.25
C ASP A 269 -10.50 39.03 -12.38
N MET A 270 -9.66 39.05 -11.35
CA MET A 270 -9.43 37.94 -10.40
C MET A 270 -10.11 38.16 -9.04
N GLY A 271 -11.13 39.03 -9.00
CA GLY A 271 -11.97 39.27 -7.82
C GLY A 271 -11.65 40.53 -7.02
N ALA A 272 -10.71 41.38 -7.48
CA ALA A 272 -10.44 42.67 -6.85
C ALA A 272 -11.42 43.78 -7.24
N ASP A 273 -12.49 43.49 -8.00
CA ASP A 273 -13.55 44.47 -8.24
C ASP A 273 -14.31 44.78 -6.94
N GLY A 274 -14.08 45.99 -6.42
CA GLY A 274 -14.71 46.48 -5.20
C GLY A 274 -16.21 46.72 -5.30
N SER A 275 -16.82 46.68 -6.50
CA SER A 275 -18.22 47.07 -6.71
C SER A 275 -19.22 46.30 -5.85
N LEU A 276 -19.06 44.98 -5.74
CA LEU A 276 -19.88 44.11 -4.87
C LEU A 276 -19.26 43.99 -3.48
N ALA A 277 -17.94 43.79 -3.39
CA ALA A 277 -17.24 43.57 -2.13
C ALA A 277 -17.41 44.71 -1.12
N GLU A 278 -17.39 45.97 -1.56
CA GLU A 278 -17.55 47.15 -0.69
C GLU A 278 -18.98 47.30 -0.14
N THR A 279 -19.97 46.60 -0.70
CA THR A 279 -21.36 46.59 -0.20
C THR A 279 -21.61 45.52 0.85
N LEU A 280 -20.68 44.57 1.01
CA LEU A 280 -20.81 43.47 1.96
C LEU A 280 -20.63 43.95 3.39
N SER A 281 -21.47 43.43 4.27
CA SER A 281 -21.41 43.64 5.72
C SER A 281 -21.78 42.36 6.44
N HIS A 282 -21.48 42.27 7.74
CA HIS A 282 -21.73 41.07 8.55
C HIS A 282 -21.04 39.82 7.98
N VAL A 283 -19.88 40.00 7.35
CA VAL A 283 -19.05 38.90 6.85
C VAL A 283 -18.20 38.35 7.98
N GLN A 284 -18.34 37.06 8.23
CA GLN A 284 -17.55 36.36 9.25
C GLN A 284 -16.20 35.91 8.68
N ARG A 285 -16.21 35.37 7.46
CA ARG A 285 -15.03 34.82 6.80
C ARG A 285 -15.15 34.82 5.29
N ILE A 286 -14.01 34.76 4.61
CA ILE A 286 -13.91 34.60 3.15
C ILE A 286 -13.19 33.29 2.83
N GLU A 287 -13.57 32.66 1.73
CA GLU A 287 -12.84 31.59 1.05
C GLU A 287 -12.54 32.01 -0.40
N ALA A 288 -11.48 31.47 -1.00
CA ALA A 288 -11.04 31.85 -2.34
C ALA A 288 -10.72 30.62 -3.23
N THR A 289 -11.07 30.71 -4.52
CA THR A 289 -10.56 29.87 -5.61
C THR A 289 -9.37 30.56 -6.28
N ALA A 290 -8.89 30.07 -7.43
CA ALA A 290 -7.83 30.75 -8.18
C ALA A 290 -8.26 32.14 -8.72
N GLY A 291 -9.56 32.44 -8.84
CA GLY A 291 -10.03 33.72 -9.39
C GLY A 291 -11.36 34.25 -8.83
N ALA A 292 -11.93 33.63 -7.81
CA ALA A 292 -13.17 34.09 -7.18
C ALA A 292 -13.12 33.99 -5.66
N PHE A 293 -14.00 34.74 -5.00
CA PHE A 293 -14.17 34.75 -3.55
C PHE A 293 -15.60 34.36 -3.16
N ALA A 294 -15.75 33.78 -1.98
CA ALA A 294 -17.02 33.48 -1.34
C ALA A 294 -17.00 34.00 0.11
N ALA A 295 -17.85 34.98 0.41
CA ALA A 295 -18.06 35.52 1.76
C ALA A 295 -19.15 34.72 2.47
N ILE A 296 -18.83 34.22 3.67
CA ILE A 296 -19.78 33.59 4.58
C ILE A 296 -20.20 34.64 5.61
N HIS A 297 -21.50 34.94 5.65
CA HIS A 297 -22.09 35.92 6.55
C HIS A 297 -22.43 35.31 7.92
N ASP A 298 -22.63 36.15 8.94
CA ASP A 298 -22.96 35.75 10.31
C ASP A 298 -24.23 34.89 10.44
N ASP A 299 -25.16 35.02 9.47
CA ASP A 299 -26.41 34.25 9.40
C ASP A 299 -26.27 32.93 8.61
N GLY A 300 -25.07 32.62 8.13
CA GLY A 300 -24.77 31.44 7.32
C GLY A 300 -25.17 31.59 5.84
N HIS A 301 -25.48 32.81 5.38
CA HIS A 301 -25.61 33.10 3.95
C HIS A 301 -24.24 33.15 3.26
N VAL A 302 -24.18 32.82 1.97
CA VAL A 302 -22.95 32.92 1.17
C VAL A 302 -23.15 33.84 -0.04
N THR A 303 -22.25 34.81 -0.20
CA THR A 303 -22.18 35.68 -1.38
C THR A 303 -20.87 35.44 -2.12
N ALA A 304 -20.93 35.13 -3.41
CA ALA A 304 -19.75 34.93 -4.25
C ALA A 304 -19.54 36.11 -5.22
N TRP A 305 -18.29 36.39 -5.57
CA TRP A 305 -17.91 37.38 -6.58
C TRP A 305 -16.55 37.06 -7.21
N GLY A 306 -16.22 37.74 -8.30
CA GLY A 306 -14.99 37.52 -9.08
C GLY A 306 -15.27 36.83 -10.40
N LEU A 307 -14.30 36.06 -10.91
CA LEU A 307 -14.41 35.43 -12.21
C LEU A 307 -15.54 34.39 -12.21
N LYS A 308 -16.53 34.59 -13.09
CA LYS A 308 -17.74 33.76 -13.16
C LYS A 308 -17.42 32.27 -13.36
N GLU A 309 -16.51 31.98 -14.29
CA GLU A 309 -16.12 30.60 -14.62
C GLU A 309 -15.48 29.87 -13.44
N LEU A 310 -14.86 30.60 -12.49
CA LEU A 310 -14.19 30.02 -11.31
C LEU A 310 -15.02 30.16 -10.02
N GLY A 311 -16.34 30.27 -10.14
CA GLY A 311 -17.26 30.30 -9.00
C GLY A 311 -17.64 31.69 -8.48
N GLY A 312 -17.33 32.75 -9.23
CA GLY A 312 -17.73 34.13 -8.90
C GLY A 312 -19.23 34.42 -9.03
N ASP A 313 -20.03 33.48 -9.53
CA ASP A 313 -21.49 33.58 -9.63
C ASP A 313 -22.16 32.37 -8.96
N ALA A 314 -22.85 32.61 -7.85
CA ALA A 314 -23.58 31.58 -7.09
C ALA A 314 -25.11 31.69 -7.24
N ALA A 315 -25.62 32.55 -8.13
CA ALA A 315 -27.05 32.90 -8.20
C ALA A 315 -27.96 31.68 -8.42
N ALA A 316 -27.52 30.69 -9.20
CA ALA A 316 -28.27 29.45 -9.45
C ALA A 316 -28.37 28.52 -8.23
N THR A 317 -27.47 28.67 -7.25
CA THR A 317 -27.36 27.81 -6.06
C THR A 317 -27.76 28.56 -4.78
N GLN A 318 -28.18 29.84 -4.88
CA GLN A 318 -28.42 30.72 -3.73
C GLN A 318 -29.44 30.17 -2.72
N GLU A 319 -30.46 29.44 -3.18
CA GLU A 319 -31.47 28.81 -2.29
C GLU A 319 -30.87 27.70 -1.42
N GLN A 320 -29.77 27.07 -1.86
CA GLN A 320 -29.07 26.02 -1.13
C GLN A 320 -27.98 26.60 -0.21
N LEU A 321 -27.50 27.82 -0.48
CA LEU A 321 -26.47 28.54 0.29
C LEU A 321 -27.06 29.30 1.49
N LEU A 322 -27.91 28.60 2.25
CA LEU A 322 -28.50 29.07 3.49
C LEU A 322 -28.08 28.14 4.63
N GLN A 323 -27.81 28.72 5.80
CA GLN A 323 -27.33 28.01 6.99
C GLN A 323 -26.05 27.22 6.69
N VAL A 324 -25.14 27.81 5.93
CA VAL A 324 -23.83 27.23 5.62
C VAL A 324 -22.97 27.27 6.87
N ARG A 325 -22.37 26.12 7.21
CA ARG A 325 -21.44 25.97 8.34
C ARG A 325 -20.01 26.24 7.92
N SER A 326 -19.63 25.79 6.73
CA SER A 326 -18.28 25.95 6.19
C SER A 326 -18.29 25.86 4.67
N VAL A 327 -17.39 26.59 4.03
CA VAL A 327 -17.11 26.48 2.60
C VAL A 327 -15.67 25.98 2.44
N ARG A 328 -15.46 25.11 1.46
CA ARG A 328 -14.14 24.69 0.96
C ARG A 328 -14.06 25.06 -0.51
N ALA A 329 -12.89 25.55 -0.93
CA ALA A 329 -12.62 25.92 -2.32
C ALA A 329 -11.46 25.10 -2.89
N ASN A 330 -11.47 24.90 -4.21
CA ASN A 330 -10.32 24.43 -5.00
C ASN A 330 -9.92 25.49 -6.06
N GLY A 331 -9.23 25.09 -7.12
CA GLY A 331 -8.78 25.99 -8.20
C GLY A 331 -9.93 26.73 -8.90
N GLY A 332 -11.11 26.11 -9.05
CA GLY A 332 -12.20 26.67 -9.86
C GLY A 332 -13.63 26.52 -9.32
N ALA A 333 -13.81 25.90 -8.16
CA ALA A 333 -15.12 25.60 -7.61
C ALA A 333 -15.15 25.68 -6.07
N PHE A 334 -16.37 25.72 -5.54
CA PHE A 334 -16.66 25.76 -4.11
C PHE A 334 -17.62 24.63 -3.70
N ALA A 335 -17.44 24.14 -2.48
CA ALA A 335 -18.32 23.20 -1.80
C ALA A 335 -18.69 23.72 -0.41
N ALA A 336 -19.97 23.99 -0.18
CA ALA A 336 -20.54 24.47 1.08
C ALA A 336 -21.18 23.31 1.86
N ILE A 337 -20.69 23.05 3.07
CA ILE A 337 -21.33 22.16 4.03
C ILE A 337 -22.41 22.94 4.78
N ARG A 338 -23.65 22.49 4.67
CA ARG A 338 -24.82 23.09 5.33
C ARG A 338 -24.97 22.54 6.76
N ALA A 339 -25.67 23.27 7.61
CA ALA A 339 -25.90 22.87 9.01
C ALA A 339 -26.60 21.51 9.18
N ASN A 340 -27.34 21.07 8.16
CA ASN A 340 -28.00 19.76 8.12
C ASN A 340 -27.10 18.60 7.63
N GLY A 341 -25.81 18.86 7.36
CA GLY A 341 -24.87 17.85 6.87
C GLY A 341 -24.91 17.59 5.37
N THR A 342 -25.69 18.35 4.59
CA THR A 342 -25.69 18.27 3.12
C THR A 342 -24.67 19.21 2.48
N VAL A 343 -24.21 18.91 1.26
CA VAL A 343 -23.25 19.75 0.52
C VAL A 343 -23.91 20.41 -0.68
N ALA A 344 -23.67 21.70 -0.86
CA ALA A 344 -24.02 22.46 -2.07
C ALA A 344 -22.75 22.90 -2.79
N THR A 345 -22.70 22.77 -4.12
CA THR A 345 -21.53 23.11 -4.94
C THR A 345 -21.86 24.14 -6.01
N TRP A 346 -20.88 24.95 -6.39
CA TRP A 346 -20.96 25.88 -7.53
C TRP A 346 -19.56 26.20 -8.08
N GLY A 347 -19.52 26.82 -9.26
CA GLY A 347 -18.28 27.10 -10.01
C GLY A 347 -18.14 26.17 -11.22
N ASP A 348 -16.91 26.02 -11.70
CA ASP A 348 -16.61 25.21 -12.89
C ASP A 348 -17.00 23.74 -12.67
N SER A 349 -17.73 23.14 -13.61
CA SER A 349 -18.14 21.74 -13.52
C SER A 349 -16.97 20.76 -13.55
N GLU A 350 -15.92 21.04 -14.31
CA GLU A 350 -14.72 20.20 -14.39
C GLU A 350 -13.95 20.18 -13.06
N TYR A 351 -14.07 21.26 -12.28
CA TYR A 351 -13.48 21.38 -10.95
C TYR A 351 -14.42 20.87 -9.83
N GLY A 352 -15.54 20.22 -10.17
CA GLY A 352 -16.49 19.71 -9.19
C GLY A 352 -17.52 20.73 -8.68
N GLY A 353 -17.70 21.85 -9.41
CA GLY A 353 -18.79 22.79 -9.19
C GLY A 353 -20.18 22.18 -9.38
N ASN A 354 -20.27 21.05 -10.10
CA ASN A 354 -21.48 20.26 -10.27
C ASN A 354 -21.37 18.88 -9.58
N SER A 355 -22.02 18.74 -8.42
CA SER A 355 -22.10 17.49 -7.65
C SER A 355 -23.35 16.65 -7.92
N SER A 356 -24.09 16.90 -9.01
CA SER A 356 -25.39 16.24 -9.27
C SER A 356 -25.31 14.71 -9.35
N CYS A 357 -24.20 14.16 -9.82
CA CYS A 357 -23.97 12.70 -9.92
C CYS A 357 -23.84 12.00 -8.56
N VAL A 358 -23.40 12.71 -7.52
CA VAL A 358 -23.16 12.16 -6.17
C VAL A 358 -24.06 12.77 -5.10
N ARG A 359 -25.02 13.61 -5.50
CA ARG A 359 -25.87 14.40 -4.60
C ARG A 359 -26.55 13.57 -3.51
N ASP A 360 -27.07 12.40 -3.85
CA ASP A 360 -27.79 11.54 -2.91
C ASP A 360 -26.85 10.94 -1.84
N ASN A 361 -25.54 10.92 -2.10
CA ASN A 361 -24.52 10.44 -1.18
C ASN A 361 -23.90 11.56 -0.33
N LEU A 362 -24.11 12.84 -0.67
CA LEU A 362 -23.60 14.01 0.06
C LEU A 362 -24.50 14.40 1.23
N VAL A 363 -24.73 13.44 2.12
CA VAL A 363 -25.49 13.57 3.36
C VAL A 363 -24.61 13.19 4.55
N ASP A 364 -24.89 13.75 5.73
CA ASP A 364 -24.10 13.55 6.94
C ASP A 364 -22.60 13.83 6.73
N VAL A 365 -22.27 14.83 5.90
CA VAL A 365 -20.89 15.24 5.63
C VAL A 365 -20.35 16.04 6.81
N VAL A 366 -19.16 15.65 7.29
CA VAL A 366 -18.46 16.33 8.39
C VAL A 366 -17.37 17.27 7.89
N GLU A 367 -16.74 16.93 6.77
CA GLU A 367 -15.55 17.61 6.26
C GLU A 367 -15.45 17.42 4.75
N VAL A 368 -14.90 18.41 4.05
CA VAL A 368 -14.60 18.35 2.62
C VAL A 368 -13.14 18.73 2.42
N ALA A 369 -12.37 17.81 1.86
CA ALA A 369 -11.03 18.07 1.34
C ALA A 369 -11.12 18.43 -0.15
N ALA A 370 -10.12 19.14 -0.66
CA ALA A 370 -10.12 19.60 -2.05
C ALA A 370 -8.69 19.61 -2.60
N THR A 371 -8.50 18.98 -3.77
CA THR A 371 -7.30 19.12 -4.61
C THR A 371 -7.43 20.39 -5.45
N GLU A 372 -6.61 20.61 -6.48
CA GLU A 372 -6.78 21.72 -7.42
C GLU A 372 -8.10 21.61 -8.20
N SER A 373 -8.53 20.40 -8.56
CA SER A 373 -9.66 20.18 -9.48
C SER A 373 -10.71 19.16 -9.02
N ALA A 374 -10.60 18.64 -7.79
CA ALA A 374 -11.58 17.70 -7.25
C ALA A 374 -11.88 17.92 -5.76
N PHE A 375 -12.92 17.26 -5.28
CA PHE A 375 -13.35 17.26 -3.88
C PHE A 375 -13.52 15.84 -3.34
N ALA A 376 -13.28 15.68 -2.04
CA ALA A 376 -13.55 14.48 -1.28
C ALA A 376 -14.30 14.84 0.02
N ALA A 377 -15.55 14.38 0.15
CA ALA A 377 -16.36 14.57 1.35
C ALA A 377 -16.21 13.37 2.29
N LEU A 378 -15.79 13.63 3.52
CA LEU A 378 -15.81 12.67 4.62
C LEU A 378 -17.17 12.73 5.33
N LYS A 379 -17.82 11.59 5.47
CA LYS A 379 -19.12 11.44 6.15
C LYS A 379 -18.97 11.05 7.61
N VAL A 380 -20.03 11.23 8.40
CA VAL A 380 -20.09 10.84 9.84
C VAL A 380 -19.79 9.35 10.04
N ASP A 381 -20.13 8.51 9.07
CA ASP A 381 -19.91 7.06 9.10
C ASP A 381 -18.47 6.64 8.73
N GLY A 382 -17.59 7.58 8.38
CA GLY A 382 -16.22 7.30 7.97
C GLY A 382 -16.07 6.88 6.50
N THR A 383 -17.14 6.97 5.69
CA THR A 383 -17.06 6.79 4.24
C THR A 383 -16.66 8.08 3.54
N VAL A 384 -16.05 7.95 2.36
CA VAL A 384 -15.63 9.07 1.52
C VAL A 384 -16.40 9.07 0.21
N VAL A 385 -16.87 10.24 -0.20
CA VAL A 385 -17.54 10.48 -1.50
C VAL A 385 -16.70 11.50 -2.27
N THR A 386 -16.29 11.15 -3.48
CA THR A 386 -15.45 11.99 -4.35
C THR A 386 -16.21 12.50 -5.56
N TRP A 387 -15.84 13.68 -6.08
CA TRP A 387 -16.35 14.24 -7.33
C TRP A 387 -15.42 15.34 -7.87
N GLY A 388 -15.61 15.73 -9.13
CA GLY A 388 -14.75 16.68 -9.86
C GLY A 388 -13.92 15.98 -10.92
N HIS A 389 -12.77 16.54 -11.29
CA HIS A 389 -11.94 15.98 -12.36
C HIS A 389 -11.43 14.57 -11.96
N PRO A 390 -11.68 13.52 -12.76
CA PRO A 390 -11.33 12.14 -12.40
C PRO A 390 -9.84 11.97 -12.07
N GLU A 391 -8.96 12.50 -12.93
CA GLU A 391 -7.49 12.38 -12.76
C GLU A 391 -6.95 13.16 -11.55
N TYR A 392 -7.69 14.14 -11.00
CA TYR A 392 -7.26 14.91 -9.82
C TYR A 392 -7.89 14.37 -8.52
N GLY A 393 -8.37 13.12 -8.55
CA GLY A 393 -8.96 12.42 -7.41
C GLY A 393 -10.48 12.53 -7.31
N GLY A 394 -11.14 13.03 -8.36
CA GLY A 394 -12.61 13.07 -8.47
C GLY A 394 -13.24 11.69 -8.68
N ASP A 395 -12.45 10.69 -9.07
CA ASP A 395 -12.83 9.28 -9.12
C ASP A 395 -11.97 8.47 -8.14
N SER A 396 -12.61 7.88 -7.13
CA SER A 396 -11.98 6.98 -6.16
C SER A 396 -12.35 5.51 -6.35
N SER A 397 -13.00 5.13 -7.45
CA SER A 397 -13.49 3.76 -7.70
C SER A 397 -12.41 2.69 -7.50
N ARG A 398 -11.19 2.93 -8.00
CA ARG A 398 -10.02 2.05 -7.87
C ARG A 398 -9.59 1.77 -6.43
N VAL A 399 -9.91 2.66 -5.49
CA VAL A 399 -9.52 2.56 -4.07
C VAL A 399 -10.73 2.53 -3.13
N GLN A 400 -11.96 2.46 -3.67
CA GLN A 400 -13.19 2.65 -2.90
C GLN A 400 -13.33 1.61 -1.79
N GLU A 401 -12.89 0.38 -2.03
CA GLU A 401 -12.90 -0.70 -1.04
C GLU A 401 -11.93 -0.45 0.13
N ARG A 402 -10.87 0.34 -0.12
CA ARG A 402 -9.89 0.74 0.91
C ARG A 402 -10.33 1.99 1.68
N LEU A 403 -11.25 2.79 1.16
CA LEU A 403 -11.77 4.03 1.78
C LEU A 403 -12.89 3.78 2.81
N MET A 404 -12.62 2.89 3.77
CA MET A 404 -13.54 2.61 4.88
C MET A 404 -12.97 3.09 6.22
N MET A 405 -13.86 3.54 7.10
CA MET A 405 -13.50 4.06 8.44
C MET A 405 -12.46 5.19 8.38
N VAL A 406 -12.51 6.04 7.36
CA VAL A 406 -11.57 7.14 7.17
C VAL A 406 -11.69 8.13 8.33
N GLN A 407 -10.55 8.47 8.93
CA GLN A 407 -10.46 9.43 10.03
C GLN A 407 -10.17 10.84 9.53
N GLN A 408 -9.37 10.93 8.47
CA GLN A 408 -8.89 12.17 7.89
C GLN A 408 -8.65 11.97 6.40
N VAL A 409 -8.98 13.01 5.62
CA VAL A 409 -8.59 13.13 4.22
C VAL A 409 -7.74 14.39 4.07
N VAL A 410 -6.57 14.25 3.48
CA VAL A 410 -5.65 15.34 3.13
C VAL A 410 -5.56 15.39 1.61
N ALA A 411 -5.39 16.58 1.05
CA ALA A 411 -5.30 16.80 -0.39
C ALA A 411 -4.00 17.52 -0.73
N SER A 412 -3.37 17.10 -1.82
CA SER A 412 -2.33 17.84 -2.55
C SER A 412 -2.94 18.58 -3.74
N GLY A 413 -2.09 19.15 -4.60
CA GLY A 413 -2.50 19.78 -5.86
C GLY A 413 -3.31 18.84 -6.75
N GLY A 414 -2.97 17.55 -6.83
CA GLY A 414 -3.70 16.61 -7.71
C GLY A 414 -4.06 15.26 -7.14
N ALA A 415 -3.76 14.98 -5.86
CA ALA A 415 -4.11 13.72 -5.24
C ALA A 415 -4.70 13.90 -3.84
N PHE A 416 -5.41 12.89 -3.37
CA PHE A 416 -5.85 12.78 -1.99
C PHE A 416 -5.07 11.68 -1.27
N ALA A 417 -4.98 11.83 0.04
CA ALA A 417 -4.44 10.87 0.98
C ALA A 417 -5.43 10.72 2.14
N ALA A 418 -5.96 9.51 2.34
CA ALA A 418 -6.85 9.19 3.44
C ALA A 418 -6.14 8.31 4.46
N LEU A 419 -6.26 8.69 5.73
CA LEU A 419 -5.87 7.85 6.86
C LEU A 419 -7.11 7.06 7.32
N THR A 420 -7.04 5.74 7.19
CA THR A 420 -8.14 4.83 7.57
C THR A 420 -8.09 4.48 9.06
N GLY A 421 -9.19 3.97 9.60
CA GLY A 421 -9.31 3.54 11.00
C GLY A 421 -8.33 2.44 11.43
N PHE A 422 -7.72 1.77 10.44
CA PHE A 422 -6.72 0.72 10.59
C PHE A 422 -5.28 1.22 10.44
N ASP A 423 -5.08 2.53 10.28
CA ASP A 423 -3.79 3.19 10.05
C ASP A 423 -3.13 2.77 8.72
N SER A 424 -3.94 2.37 7.72
CA SER A 424 -3.52 2.27 6.31
C SER A 424 -3.67 3.64 5.65
N LEU A 425 -2.67 3.99 4.85
CA LEU A 425 -2.64 5.19 4.03
C LEU A 425 -3.16 4.82 2.63
N VAL A 426 -4.26 5.43 2.23
CA VAL A 426 -4.84 5.25 0.90
C VAL A 426 -4.67 6.55 0.12
N THR A 427 -4.00 6.50 -1.01
CA THR A 427 -3.81 7.64 -1.91
C THR A 427 -4.52 7.38 -3.22
N TRP A 428 -5.02 8.44 -3.86
CA TRP A 428 -5.61 8.37 -5.20
C TRP A 428 -5.59 9.74 -5.86
N GLY A 429 -5.63 9.78 -7.19
CA GLY A 429 -5.59 10.99 -8.00
C GLY A 429 -4.43 10.96 -8.99
N HIS A 430 -3.84 12.12 -9.27
CA HIS A 430 -2.88 12.27 -10.36
C HIS A 430 -1.59 11.50 -10.05
N GLU A 431 -1.04 10.80 -11.04
CA GLU A 431 0.12 9.91 -10.87
C GLU A 431 1.34 10.68 -10.31
N ASP A 432 1.66 11.82 -10.91
CA ASP A 432 2.77 12.69 -10.49
C ASP A 432 2.59 13.32 -9.10
N CYS A 433 1.38 13.29 -8.53
CA CYS A 433 1.07 13.86 -7.22
C CYS A 433 1.25 12.86 -6.06
N GLY A 434 1.99 11.76 -6.28
CA GLY A 434 2.22 10.74 -5.26
C GLY A 434 1.14 9.67 -5.17
N ASN A 435 0.41 9.43 -6.27
CA ASN A 435 -0.45 8.25 -6.41
C ASN A 435 0.44 7.04 -6.78
N MET A 436 1.12 6.47 -5.77
CA MET A 436 1.95 5.27 -5.91
C MET A 436 1.29 4.06 -5.24
N ASP A 437 1.79 2.85 -5.52
CA ASP A 437 1.42 1.66 -4.75
C ASP A 437 1.92 1.83 -3.30
N ASN A 438 0.99 2.04 -2.37
CA ASN A 438 1.32 2.42 -0.99
C ASN A 438 1.96 1.30 -0.16
N GLY A 439 2.23 0.11 -0.70
CA GLY A 439 2.79 -1.01 0.07
C GLY A 439 4.10 -0.65 0.81
N GLU A 440 5.02 0.04 0.14
CA GLU A 440 6.30 0.46 0.72
C GLU A 440 6.15 1.64 1.70
N LEU A 441 5.29 2.61 1.35
CA LEU A 441 4.96 3.77 2.18
C LEU A 441 4.23 3.38 3.47
N GLU A 442 3.28 2.43 3.39
CA GLU A 442 2.59 1.85 4.55
C GLU A 442 3.61 1.15 5.47
N HIS A 443 4.53 0.36 4.90
CA HIS A 443 5.59 -0.29 5.67
C HIS A 443 6.43 0.73 6.43
N GLN A 444 6.96 1.75 5.73
CA GLN A 444 7.79 2.79 6.34
C GLN A 444 7.01 3.57 7.41
N LEU A 445 5.76 3.96 7.18
CA LEU A 445 4.92 4.68 8.15
C LEU A 445 4.63 3.86 9.43
N LEU A 446 4.53 2.53 9.31
CA LEU A 446 4.12 1.61 10.38
C LEU A 446 5.29 1.00 11.19
N GLU A 447 6.54 1.15 10.75
CA GLU A 447 7.77 0.64 11.41
C GLU A 447 7.93 1.02 12.90
N SER A 448 7.20 2.03 13.38
CA SER A 448 7.27 2.46 14.79
C SER A 448 6.41 1.64 15.78
N SER A 449 5.59 0.69 15.31
CA SER A 449 4.62 -0.05 16.13
C SER A 449 4.84 -1.56 16.04
N LYS A 450 5.49 -2.17 17.05
CA LYS A 450 5.67 -3.63 17.18
C LYS A 450 4.37 -4.45 17.31
N ASP A 451 3.18 -3.81 17.35
CA ASP A 451 1.87 -4.46 17.45
C ASP A 451 1.35 -5.03 16.10
N LEU A 452 2.23 -5.19 15.10
CA LEU A 452 1.91 -5.62 13.73
C LEU A 452 1.27 -7.03 13.67
N GLN A 453 1.50 -7.92 14.65
CA GLN A 453 0.86 -9.25 14.69
C GLN A 453 -0.68 -9.18 14.74
N GLY A 454 -1.25 -8.10 15.31
CA GLY A 454 -2.70 -7.87 15.29
C GLY A 454 -3.18 -7.22 13.99
N LYS A 455 -2.47 -6.20 13.50
CA LYS A 455 -2.88 -5.41 12.32
C LYS A 455 -2.90 -6.23 11.03
N TRP A 456 -1.94 -7.14 10.82
CA TRP A 456 -1.91 -7.97 9.63
C TRP A 456 -3.01 -9.03 9.64
N ALA A 457 -3.39 -9.52 10.82
CA ALA A 457 -4.58 -10.33 10.97
C ALA A 457 -5.84 -9.52 10.58
N TRP A 458 -5.99 -8.27 11.06
CA TRP A 458 -7.15 -7.41 10.73
C TRP A 458 -7.21 -6.95 9.26
N HIS A 459 -6.07 -6.61 8.65
CA HIS A 459 -5.98 -6.28 7.21
C HIS A 459 -6.30 -7.53 6.37
N ALA A 460 -5.69 -8.68 6.66
CA ALA A 460 -5.99 -9.94 5.97
C ALA A 460 -7.45 -10.42 6.19
N LEU A 461 -8.07 -10.10 7.33
CA LEU A 461 -9.48 -10.42 7.63
C LEU A 461 -10.49 -9.60 6.81
N PHE A 462 -10.16 -8.36 6.43
CA PHE A 462 -11.00 -7.55 5.53
C PHE A 462 -10.76 -7.89 4.06
N TYR A 463 -9.51 -8.08 3.62
CA TYR A 463 -9.21 -8.49 2.24
C TYR A 463 -9.62 -9.94 1.92
N SER A 464 -9.82 -10.79 2.93
CA SER A 464 -10.34 -12.17 2.75
C SER A 464 -11.86 -12.28 2.77
N CYS A 465 -12.57 -11.22 3.19
CA CYS A 465 -14.02 -11.11 3.10
C CYS A 465 -14.37 -10.05 2.06
N GLY A 466 -14.41 -10.46 0.79
CA GLY A 466 -15.24 -9.76 -0.18
C GLY A 466 -16.61 -9.51 0.43
N TYR A 467 -17.16 -8.33 0.19
CA TYR A 467 -18.34 -7.77 0.83
C TYR A 467 -19.51 -8.78 0.91
N ILE A 468 -19.58 -9.56 1.99
CA ILE A 468 -20.81 -10.28 2.33
C ILE A 468 -21.69 -9.22 2.97
N GLY A 469 -22.66 -8.71 2.22
CA GLY A 469 -23.64 -7.74 2.71
C GLY A 469 -24.21 -8.19 4.06
N GLY A 470 -23.82 -7.51 5.13
CA GLY A 470 -24.21 -7.91 6.49
C GLY A 470 -23.42 -7.31 7.67
N ALA A 471 -22.48 -6.40 7.47
CA ALA A 471 -21.91 -5.65 8.60
C ALA A 471 -22.94 -4.62 9.10
N GLU A 472 -23.80 -4.99 10.06
CA GLU A 472 -24.73 -4.05 10.69
C GLU A 472 -24.01 -3.20 11.75
N PHE A 473 -24.00 -1.88 11.54
CA PHE A 473 -23.50 -0.90 12.49
C PHE A 473 -24.43 -0.78 13.70
N LEU A 474 -23.87 -0.98 14.90
CA LEU A 474 -24.64 -0.81 16.14
C LEU A 474 -24.83 0.68 16.47
N ARG A 475 -26.05 1.17 16.24
CA ARG A 475 -26.47 2.48 16.73
C ARG A 475 -26.61 2.40 18.26
N GLY A 476 -26.24 3.46 18.99
CA GLY A 476 -26.21 3.50 20.46
C GLY A 476 -27.56 3.33 21.19
N THR A 477 -28.61 2.87 20.50
CA THR A 477 -29.93 2.54 21.06
C THR A 477 -30.37 1.10 20.76
N SER A 478 -29.58 0.32 20.01
CA SER A 478 -29.89 -1.07 19.64
C SER A 478 -29.70 -2.03 20.82
N THR A 479 -30.58 -3.04 20.96
CA THR A 479 -30.36 -4.12 21.93
C THR A 479 -29.42 -5.19 21.37
N LEU A 480 -28.76 -5.98 22.22
CA LEU A 480 -27.90 -7.10 21.79
C LEU A 480 -28.65 -8.15 20.94
N GLN A 481 -29.98 -8.23 21.11
CA GLN A 481 -30.84 -9.10 20.34
C GLN A 481 -31.19 -8.52 18.97
N ASP A 482 -31.41 -7.20 18.88
CA ASP A 482 -31.58 -6.49 17.60
C ASP A 482 -30.29 -6.48 16.77
N ALA A 483 -29.15 -6.65 17.44
CA ALA A 483 -27.81 -6.74 16.87
C ALA A 483 -27.40 -8.14 16.37
N GLY A 484 -28.21 -9.17 16.66
CA GLY A 484 -27.90 -10.56 16.29
C GLY A 484 -26.68 -11.18 16.98
N ILE A 485 -26.18 -10.60 18.08
CA ILE A 485 -24.98 -11.07 18.80
C ILE A 485 -25.29 -12.31 19.64
N GLN A 486 -24.48 -13.35 19.51
CA GLN A 486 -24.60 -14.64 20.21
C GLN A 486 -23.45 -14.90 21.18
N ASP A 487 -23.62 -15.92 22.03
CA ASP A 487 -22.63 -16.33 23.02
C ASP A 487 -21.36 -16.88 22.32
N GLY A 488 -20.22 -16.22 22.48
CA GLY A 488 -18.95 -16.54 21.81
C GLY A 488 -18.49 -15.57 20.72
N ASP A 489 -19.28 -14.54 20.38
CA ASP A 489 -18.91 -13.51 19.40
C ASP A 489 -17.84 -12.54 19.95
N VAL A 490 -16.89 -12.14 19.11
CA VAL A 490 -15.87 -11.14 19.46
C VAL A 490 -16.36 -9.75 19.06
N VAL A 491 -16.56 -8.89 20.05
CA VAL A 491 -17.01 -7.50 19.84
C VAL A 491 -15.82 -6.56 19.99
N GLY A 492 -15.42 -5.90 18.90
CA GLY A 492 -14.43 -4.83 18.89
C GLY A 492 -15.08 -3.47 19.20
N ALA A 493 -14.42 -2.62 19.98
CA ALA A 493 -14.87 -1.25 20.21
C ALA A 493 -13.83 -0.27 19.68
N PHE A 494 -14.27 0.70 18.87
CA PHE A 494 -13.41 1.75 18.31
C PHE A 494 -13.92 3.15 18.69
N MET A 495 -13.02 4.11 18.86
CA MET A 495 -13.34 5.50 19.16
C MET A 495 -12.98 6.39 17.98
N ALA A 496 -13.97 6.87 17.24
CA ALA A 496 -13.79 7.89 16.20
C ALA A 496 -14.32 9.23 16.70
N LYS A 497 -13.47 10.27 16.74
CA LYS A 497 -13.80 11.67 17.10
C LYS A 497 -14.89 11.79 18.20
N HIS A 498 -14.64 11.17 19.37
CA HIS A 498 -15.48 11.17 20.59
C HIS A 498 -16.75 10.30 20.59
N LYS A 499 -16.94 9.36 19.65
CA LYS A 499 -18.00 8.34 19.72
C LYS A 499 -17.41 6.93 19.78
N LEU A 500 -17.87 6.14 20.76
CA LEU A 500 -17.61 4.71 20.86
C LEU A 500 -18.50 3.97 19.84
N GLN A 501 -17.90 3.30 18.88
CA GLN A 501 -18.54 2.42 17.91
C GLN A 501 -18.23 0.97 18.27
N LEU A 502 -19.26 0.11 18.32
CA LEU A 502 -19.12 -1.32 18.59
C LEU A 502 -19.28 -2.09 17.28
N HIS A 503 -18.32 -2.95 16.99
CA HIS A 503 -18.33 -3.89 15.87
C HIS A 503 -18.44 -5.30 16.42
N ALA A 504 -19.42 -6.07 15.97
CA ALA A 504 -19.43 -7.52 16.17
C ALA A 504 -18.78 -8.15 14.94
N ASN A 505 -17.60 -8.75 15.10
CA ASN A 505 -17.03 -9.58 14.05
C ASN A 505 -17.23 -11.04 14.45
N ARG A 506 -17.80 -11.83 13.53
CA ARG A 506 -17.81 -13.30 13.64
C ARG A 506 -16.42 -13.85 13.40
N LEU A 507 -15.55 -13.61 14.37
CA LEU A 507 -14.18 -14.10 14.42
C LEU A 507 -14.18 -15.49 15.07
N SER A 508 -14.72 -16.46 14.36
CA SER A 508 -14.32 -17.85 14.53
C SER A 508 -14.30 -18.49 13.13
N HIS A 509 -13.12 -18.99 12.74
CA HIS A 509 -12.76 -19.79 11.55
C HIS A 509 -11.84 -19.20 10.47
N ALA A 510 -11.70 -17.87 10.31
CA ALA A 510 -10.97 -17.33 9.14
C ALA A 510 -9.43 -17.43 9.19
N ILE A 511 -8.79 -17.37 10.37
CA ILE A 511 -7.31 -17.36 10.49
C ILE A 511 -6.68 -18.77 10.31
N CYS A 512 -7.49 -19.80 10.03
CA CYS A 512 -7.00 -21.16 9.84
C CYS A 512 -7.27 -21.72 8.44
N ALA A 513 -7.55 -20.88 7.44
CA ALA A 513 -8.20 -21.36 6.23
C ALA A 513 -7.33 -21.50 4.97
N ILE A 514 -6.10 -21.01 4.82
CA ILE A 514 -5.38 -21.25 3.54
C ILE A 514 -4.70 -22.63 3.55
N GLN A 515 -4.97 -23.44 2.53
CA GLN A 515 -4.38 -24.76 2.35
C GLN A 515 -3.18 -24.74 1.38
N LYS A 516 -3.29 -24.06 0.23
CA LYS A 516 -2.25 -23.95 -0.81
C LYS A 516 -2.40 -22.67 -1.64
N VAL A 517 -1.29 -22.15 -2.17
CA VAL A 517 -1.27 -20.99 -3.08
C VAL A 517 -0.58 -21.37 -4.40
N LYS A 518 -1.07 -20.81 -5.51
CA LYS A 518 -0.51 -20.92 -6.87
C LYS A 518 -0.37 -19.54 -7.48
N MET A 519 0.58 -19.40 -8.41
CA MET A 519 0.91 -18.13 -9.04
C MET A 519 1.02 -18.31 -10.56
N THR A 520 0.59 -17.29 -11.31
CA THR A 520 0.93 -17.06 -12.72
C THR A 520 2.07 -16.04 -12.78
N ALA A 521 2.39 -15.50 -13.97
CA ALA A 521 3.41 -14.46 -14.08
C ALA A 521 3.07 -13.18 -13.29
N ARG A 522 1.78 -12.86 -13.10
CA ARG A 522 1.32 -11.61 -12.47
C ARG A 522 0.05 -11.73 -11.61
N ALA A 523 -0.41 -12.95 -11.32
CA ALA A 523 -1.57 -13.19 -10.46
C ALA A 523 -1.35 -14.39 -9.52
N CYS A 524 -2.14 -14.45 -8.45
CA CYS A 524 -2.10 -15.48 -7.42
C CYS A 524 -3.49 -16.07 -7.22
N ALA A 525 -3.56 -17.35 -6.85
CA ALA A 525 -4.77 -18.05 -6.45
C ALA A 525 -4.53 -18.88 -5.17
N ALA A 526 -5.35 -18.70 -4.15
CA ALA A 526 -5.29 -19.44 -2.89
C ALA A 526 -6.50 -20.38 -2.73
N LEU A 527 -6.22 -21.66 -2.49
CA LEU A 527 -7.20 -22.65 -2.05
C LEU A 527 -7.36 -22.57 -0.53
N ARG A 528 -8.61 -22.41 -0.08
CA ARG A 528 -9.01 -22.40 1.32
C ARG A 528 -9.39 -23.81 1.82
N ARG A 529 -9.33 -24.05 3.15
CA ARG A 529 -9.61 -25.33 3.84
C ARG A 529 -11.08 -25.71 3.77
N ASP A 530 -11.96 -24.75 3.52
CA ASP A 530 -13.37 -24.98 3.23
C ASP A 530 -13.61 -25.42 1.77
N GLY A 531 -12.56 -25.49 0.95
CA GLY A 531 -12.62 -25.88 -0.45
C GLY A 531 -12.97 -24.72 -1.40
N THR A 532 -12.93 -23.46 -0.95
CA THR A 532 -13.13 -22.30 -1.83
C THR A 532 -11.82 -21.76 -2.37
N VAL A 533 -11.85 -21.08 -3.52
CA VAL A 533 -10.67 -20.41 -4.10
C VAL A 533 -10.87 -18.91 -4.12
N VAL A 534 -9.78 -18.16 -3.93
CA VAL A 534 -9.72 -16.72 -4.19
C VAL A 534 -8.49 -16.39 -5.00
N SER A 535 -8.61 -15.44 -5.93
CA SER A 535 -7.48 -14.91 -6.71
C SER A 535 -7.25 -13.43 -6.44
N TRP A 536 -6.04 -12.96 -6.74
CA TRP A 536 -5.68 -11.54 -6.73
C TRP A 536 -4.50 -11.29 -7.68
N GLY A 537 -4.35 -10.05 -8.16
CA GLY A 537 -3.28 -9.65 -9.09
C GLY A 537 -3.84 -9.10 -10.40
N CYS A 538 -3.09 -9.23 -11.50
CA CYS A 538 -3.51 -8.73 -12.81
C CYS A 538 -4.80 -9.43 -13.28
N GLU A 539 -5.86 -8.66 -13.50
CA GLU A 539 -7.21 -9.14 -13.91
C GLU A 539 -7.14 -10.08 -15.11
N ASP A 540 -6.54 -9.62 -16.21
CA ASP A 540 -6.41 -10.37 -17.47
C ASP A 540 -5.65 -11.71 -17.34
N LEU A 541 -4.82 -11.89 -16.30
CA LEU A 541 -3.99 -13.08 -16.11
C LEU A 541 -4.47 -13.96 -14.94
N GLY A 542 -5.77 -13.87 -14.62
CA GLY A 542 -6.44 -14.69 -13.61
C GLY A 542 -6.42 -14.10 -12.20
N GLY A 543 -6.13 -12.81 -12.07
CA GLY A 543 -6.21 -12.06 -10.81
C GLY A 543 -7.65 -11.87 -10.32
N ASP A 544 -8.61 -11.83 -11.24
CA ASP A 544 -10.04 -11.81 -10.94
C ASP A 544 -10.68 -13.19 -11.25
N SER A 545 -11.43 -13.71 -10.30
CA SER A 545 -12.19 -14.96 -10.41
C SER A 545 -13.68 -14.78 -10.13
N ASP A 546 -14.17 -13.54 -10.01
CA ASP A 546 -15.56 -13.23 -9.64
C ASP A 546 -16.57 -13.85 -10.60
N ALA A 547 -16.26 -13.88 -11.89
CA ALA A 547 -17.10 -14.49 -12.93
C ALA A 547 -17.34 -16.00 -12.72
N VAL A 548 -16.42 -16.70 -12.06
CA VAL A 548 -16.47 -18.15 -11.81
C VAL A 548 -16.57 -18.51 -10.32
N GLN A 549 -16.78 -17.52 -9.45
CA GLN A 549 -16.68 -17.70 -8.00
C GLN A 549 -17.74 -18.66 -7.43
N GLU A 550 -18.93 -18.71 -8.05
CA GLU A 550 -19.99 -19.68 -7.70
C GLU A 550 -19.58 -21.12 -8.01
N GLU A 551 -18.71 -21.33 -9.00
CA GLU A 551 -18.20 -22.64 -9.40
C GLU A 551 -16.97 -23.07 -8.59
N LEU A 552 -16.22 -22.13 -8.02
CA LEU A 552 -15.02 -22.36 -7.20
C LEU A 552 -15.33 -22.82 -5.77
N GLN A 553 -16.20 -23.83 -5.66
CA GLN A 553 -16.63 -24.46 -4.41
C GLN A 553 -16.20 -25.94 -4.39
N ASN A 554 -15.79 -26.44 -3.22
CA ASN A 554 -15.28 -27.81 -3.04
C ASN A 554 -14.06 -28.14 -3.94
N VAL A 555 -13.21 -27.16 -4.22
CA VAL A 555 -11.95 -27.32 -4.93
C VAL A 555 -10.96 -28.14 -4.10
N GLN A 556 -10.26 -29.08 -4.74
CA GLN A 556 -9.21 -29.88 -4.12
C GLN A 556 -7.80 -29.43 -4.48
N LYS A 557 -7.60 -28.96 -5.72
CA LYS A 557 -6.29 -28.56 -6.25
C LYS A 557 -6.45 -27.44 -7.28
N VAL A 558 -5.50 -26.51 -7.27
CA VAL A 558 -5.36 -25.43 -8.25
C VAL A 558 -4.04 -25.61 -9.01
N PHE A 559 -4.06 -25.29 -10.29
CA PHE A 559 -2.97 -25.37 -11.27
C PHE A 559 -2.89 -24.05 -12.01
N SER A 560 -1.72 -23.73 -12.58
CA SER A 560 -1.49 -22.49 -13.31
C SER A 560 -0.67 -22.72 -14.59
N THR A 561 -0.93 -21.90 -15.60
CA THR A 561 -0.01 -21.57 -16.70
C THR A 561 0.64 -20.21 -16.37
N ALA A 562 1.35 -19.60 -17.32
CA ALA A 562 1.89 -18.26 -17.10
C ALA A 562 0.80 -17.15 -17.11
N GLY A 563 -0.42 -17.44 -17.58
CA GLY A 563 -1.51 -16.46 -17.73
C GLY A 563 -2.91 -16.90 -17.32
N ALA A 564 -3.10 -18.15 -16.89
CA ALA A 564 -4.40 -18.67 -16.49
C ALA A 564 -4.31 -19.68 -15.33
N PHE A 565 -5.46 -19.95 -14.71
CA PHE A 565 -5.62 -20.96 -13.66
C PHE A 565 -6.64 -22.03 -14.04
N ALA A 566 -6.45 -23.22 -13.48
CA ALA A 566 -7.39 -24.33 -13.55
C ALA A 566 -7.55 -24.98 -12.17
N ALA A 567 -8.78 -25.28 -11.76
CA ALA A 567 -9.11 -25.88 -10.48
C ALA A 567 -9.86 -27.21 -10.66
N ILE A 568 -9.43 -28.26 -9.95
CA ILE A 568 -10.17 -29.54 -9.88
C ILE A 568 -11.07 -29.53 -8.65
N ARG A 569 -12.36 -29.74 -8.85
CA ARG A 569 -13.38 -29.88 -7.80
C ARG A 569 -13.45 -31.32 -7.27
N ALA A 570 -14.05 -31.49 -6.09
CA ALA A 570 -14.16 -32.79 -5.42
C ALA A 570 -14.98 -33.84 -6.19
N ASP A 571 -15.82 -33.40 -7.13
CA ASP A 571 -16.58 -34.24 -8.07
C ASP A 571 -15.80 -34.56 -9.36
N GLY A 572 -14.56 -34.08 -9.49
CA GLY A 572 -13.71 -34.30 -10.66
C GLY A 572 -13.97 -33.33 -11.82
N ALA A 573 -14.85 -32.33 -11.65
CA ALA A 573 -15.05 -31.26 -12.63
C ALA A 573 -13.89 -30.25 -12.59
N VAL A 574 -13.69 -29.54 -13.70
CA VAL A 574 -12.65 -28.51 -13.85
C VAL A 574 -13.26 -27.14 -14.09
N VAL A 575 -12.74 -26.13 -13.39
CA VAL A 575 -13.09 -24.71 -13.56
C VAL A 575 -11.82 -23.95 -13.95
N THR A 576 -11.90 -23.07 -14.95
CA THR A 576 -10.76 -22.27 -15.45
C THR A 576 -11.09 -20.78 -15.44
N TRP A 577 -10.07 -19.94 -15.28
CA TRP A 577 -10.18 -18.48 -15.38
C TRP A 577 -8.82 -17.84 -15.72
N GLY A 578 -8.83 -16.60 -16.17
CA GLY A 578 -7.67 -15.87 -16.69
C GLY A 578 -7.68 -15.77 -18.21
N ASP A 579 -6.52 -15.55 -18.83
CA ASP A 579 -6.42 -15.28 -20.26
C ASP A 579 -6.89 -16.48 -21.10
N GLU A 580 -7.84 -16.22 -22.00
CA GLU A 580 -8.50 -17.23 -22.85
C GLU A 580 -7.49 -18.00 -23.72
N ASP A 581 -6.52 -17.32 -24.32
CA ASP A 581 -5.50 -17.90 -25.20
C ASP A 581 -4.48 -18.76 -24.42
N TRP A 582 -4.37 -18.55 -23.10
CA TRP A 582 -3.39 -19.19 -22.22
C TRP A 582 -4.02 -20.28 -21.33
N GLY A 583 -5.26 -20.67 -21.63
CA GLY A 583 -5.97 -21.77 -20.99
C GLY A 583 -7.03 -21.36 -19.97
N GLY A 584 -7.38 -20.07 -19.90
CA GLY A 584 -8.45 -19.51 -19.07
C GLY A 584 -9.85 -19.92 -19.54
N ASP A 585 -10.01 -20.21 -20.83
CA ASP A 585 -11.25 -20.74 -21.40
C ASP A 585 -11.11 -22.24 -21.72
N CYS A 586 -12.03 -23.05 -21.16
CA CYS A 586 -12.15 -24.48 -21.45
C CYS A 586 -13.51 -24.87 -22.06
N THR A 587 -14.30 -23.91 -22.52
CA THR A 587 -15.67 -24.13 -23.03
C THR A 587 -15.75 -25.20 -24.13
N GLU A 588 -14.78 -25.27 -25.04
CA GLU A 588 -14.75 -26.28 -26.11
C GLU A 588 -14.63 -27.72 -25.60
N VAL A 589 -13.95 -27.92 -24.47
CA VAL A 589 -13.65 -29.24 -23.89
C VAL A 589 -14.37 -29.49 -22.55
N HIS A 590 -15.21 -28.55 -22.11
CA HIS A 590 -15.87 -28.57 -20.80
C HIS A 590 -16.66 -29.86 -20.56
N GLU A 591 -17.37 -30.36 -21.59
CA GLU A 591 -18.15 -31.60 -21.49
C GLU A 591 -17.29 -32.87 -21.31
N ASP A 592 -16.02 -32.81 -21.74
CA ASP A 592 -15.06 -33.91 -21.63
C ASP A 592 -14.28 -33.86 -20.30
N LEU A 593 -14.20 -32.70 -19.64
CA LEU A 593 -13.49 -32.48 -18.36
C LEU A 593 -14.26 -33.02 -17.15
N LYS A 594 -14.52 -34.33 -17.15
CA LYS A 594 -15.17 -35.09 -16.07
C LYS A 594 -14.21 -36.15 -15.52
N ASP A 595 -14.35 -36.45 -14.23
CA ASP A 595 -13.51 -37.42 -13.52
C ASP A 595 -11.99 -37.12 -13.64
N VAL A 596 -11.62 -35.83 -13.66
CA VAL A 596 -10.22 -35.38 -13.76
C VAL A 596 -9.52 -35.58 -12.42
N ILE A 597 -8.36 -36.25 -12.46
CA ILE A 597 -7.55 -36.56 -11.26
C ILE A 597 -6.27 -35.73 -11.17
N HIS A 598 -5.80 -35.20 -12.30
CA HIS A 598 -4.58 -34.41 -12.39
C HIS A 598 -4.62 -33.45 -13.59
N ILE A 599 -4.02 -32.27 -13.45
CA ILE A 599 -3.80 -31.30 -14.53
C ILE A 599 -2.30 -30.97 -14.54
N CYS A 600 -1.73 -30.88 -15.74
CA CYS A 600 -0.38 -30.39 -15.97
C CYS A 600 -0.46 -29.13 -16.84
N GLY A 601 0.23 -28.06 -16.47
CA GLY A 601 0.29 -26.81 -17.23
C GLY A 601 1.64 -26.65 -17.93
N SER A 602 1.62 -26.22 -19.19
CA SER A 602 2.77 -25.64 -19.88
C SER A 602 2.77 -24.11 -19.69
N GLY A 603 3.53 -23.36 -20.49
CA GLY A 603 3.53 -21.89 -20.45
C GLY A 603 2.16 -21.28 -20.77
N ALA A 604 1.38 -21.88 -21.67
CA ALA A 604 0.10 -21.32 -22.13
C ALA A 604 -0.97 -22.38 -22.48
N ALA A 605 -0.80 -23.63 -22.03
CA ALA A 605 -1.78 -24.70 -22.27
C ALA A 605 -1.87 -25.64 -21.08
N PHE A 606 -2.97 -26.38 -20.99
CA PHE A 606 -3.20 -27.40 -19.96
C PHE A 606 -3.45 -28.78 -20.59
N ALA A 607 -3.06 -29.82 -19.86
CA ALA A 607 -3.39 -31.21 -20.13
C ALA A 607 -3.96 -31.88 -18.87
N ALA A 608 -5.21 -32.30 -18.92
CA ALA A 608 -5.91 -33.03 -17.86
C ALA A 608 -5.81 -34.55 -18.07
N LEU A 609 -5.52 -35.27 -16.99
CA LEU A 609 -5.58 -36.73 -16.91
C LEU A 609 -6.84 -37.14 -16.14
N THR A 610 -7.65 -37.98 -16.78
CA THR A 610 -8.87 -38.55 -16.19
C THR A 610 -8.59 -39.84 -15.41
N ALA A 611 -9.49 -40.23 -14.52
CA ALA A 611 -9.41 -41.49 -13.76
C ALA A 611 -9.38 -42.75 -14.65
N HIS A 612 -9.81 -42.64 -15.91
CA HIS A 612 -9.80 -43.72 -16.90
C HIS A 612 -8.55 -43.76 -17.78
N GLY A 613 -7.58 -42.87 -17.54
CA GLY A 613 -6.32 -42.82 -18.30
C GLY A 613 -6.43 -42.10 -19.65
N SER A 614 -7.51 -41.33 -19.88
CA SER A 614 -7.65 -40.45 -21.05
C SER A 614 -7.08 -39.06 -20.76
N VAL A 615 -6.56 -38.41 -21.81
CA VAL A 615 -5.95 -37.06 -21.74
C VAL A 615 -6.79 -36.06 -22.53
N ILE A 616 -7.06 -34.91 -21.93
CA ILE A 616 -7.81 -33.80 -22.53
C ILE A 616 -6.93 -32.55 -22.48
N THR A 617 -6.81 -31.80 -23.58
CA THR A 617 -5.93 -30.63 -23.68
C THR A 617 -6.70 -29.39 -24.12
N TRP A 618 -6.30 -28.22 -23.64
CA TRP A 618 -6.85 -26.91 -24.05
C TRP A 618 -5.82 -25.79 -23.86
N GLY A 619 -6.15 -24.58 -24.34
CA GLY A 619 -5.25 -23.43 -24.41
C GLY A 619 -4.45 -23.39 -25.72
N SER A 620 -3.31 -22.69 -25.71
CA SER A 620 -2.54 -22.41 -26.93
C SER A 620 -2.06 -23.67 -27.65
N ALA A 621 -2.44 -23.82 -28.92
CA ALA A 621 -2.07 -24.98 -29.74
C ALA A 621 -0.55 -25.12 -29.93
N CYS A 622 0.19 -24.01 -30.07
CA CYS A 622 1.65 -24.04 -30.18
C CYS A 622 2.35 -24.38 -28.86
N HIS A 623 1.65 -24.35 -27.73
CA HIS A 623 2.18 -24.77 -26.42
C HIS A 623 1.64 -26.14 -25.96
N GLY A 624 1.02 -26.89 -26.88
CA GLY A 624 0.53 -28.25 -26.63
C GLY A 624 -0.95 -28.37 -26.26
N GLY A 625 -1.74 -27.29 -26.42
CA GLY A 625 -3.19 -27.30 -26.21
C GLY A 625 -3.97 -28.20 -27.19
N ASP A 626 -3.36 -28.60 -28.32
CA ASP A 626 -3.95 -29.53 -29.29
C ASP A 626 -3.20 -30.87 -29.34
N SER A 627 -3.85 -31.93 -28.86
CA SER A 627 -3.33 -33.31 -28.86
C SER A 627 -3.98 -34.22 -29.91
N ARG A 628 -4.81 -33.69 -30.82
CA ARG A 628 -5.60 -34.51 -31.76
C ARG A 628 -4.74 -35.41 -32.64
N SER A 629 -3.54 -34.96 -33.02
CA SER A 629 -2.58 -35.71 -33.84
C SER A 629 -2.07 -37.00 -33.17
N VAL A 630 -2.09 -37.05 -31.83
CA VAL A 630 -1.60 -38.17 -31.02
C VAL A 630 -2.69 -38.84 -30.19
N SER A 631 -3.95 -38.43 -30.33
CA SER A 631 -5.11 -38.94 -29.58
C SER A 631 -5.25 -40.46 -29.57
N ALA A 632 -4.92 -41.13 -30.68
CA ALA A 632 -4.95 -42.60 -30.78
C ALA A 632 -3.88 -43.30 -29.92
N GLN A 633 -2.82 -42.60 -29.53
CA GLN A 633 -1.72 -43.10 -28.69
C GLN A 633 -1.94 -42.75 -27.21
N LEU A 634 -2.73 -41.72 -26.89
CA LEU A 634 -3.05 -41.28 -25.53
C LEU A 634 -4.16 -42.14 -24.90
N GLN A 635 -3.88 -43.43 -24.77
CA GLN A 635 -4.76 -44.41 -24.11
C GLN A 635 -4.02 -45.02 -22.92
N ASP A 636 -4.73 -45.25 -21.81
CA ASP A 636 -4.15 -45.79 -20.58
C ASP A 636 -2.94 -44.98 -20.07
N VAL A 637 -3.05 -43.64 -20.11
CA VAL A 637 -2.00 -42.74 -19.64
C VAL A 637 -1.89 -42.78 -18.11
N GLN A 638 -0.67 -42.92 -17.60
CA GLN A 638 -0.35 -43.02 -16.18
C GLN A 638 0.16 -41.70 -15.60
N SER A 639 0.90 -40.93 -16.40
CA SER A 639 1.45 -39.63 -15.96
C SER A 639 1.71 -38.71 -17.15
N ILE A 640 1.61 -37.40 -16.92
CA ILE A 640 1.90 -36.33 -17.89
C ILE A 640 2.95 -35.39 -17.27
N CYS A 641 3.85 -34.89 -18.10
CA CYS A 641 4.85 -33.89 -17.77
C CYS A 641 4.86 -32.81 -18.86
N ALA A 642 5.24 -31.58 -18.52
CA ALA A 642 5.23 -30.44 -19.44
C ALA A 642 6.56 -29.68 -19.40
N THR A 643 6.98 -29.19 -20.56
CA THR A 643 7.93 -28.07 -20.70
C THR A 643 7.13 -26.78 -20.89
N SER A 644 7.78 -25.65 -21.15
CA SER A 644 7.07 -24.39 -21.42
C SER A 644 6.16 -24.46 -22.65
N ALA A 645 6.40 -25.34 -23.63
CA ALA A 645 5.61 -25.42 -24.86
C ALA A 645 5.29 -26.83 -25.40
N ALA A 646 5.62 -27.89 -24.65
CA ALA A 646 5.34 -29.27 -25.06
C ALA A 646 4.94 -30.15 -23.87
N PHE A 647 4.32 -31.29 -24.18
CA PHE A 647 3.93 -32.30 -23.20
C PHE A 647 4.49 -33.67 -23.57
N ALA A 648 4.73 -34.48 -22.55
CA ALA A 648 5.11 -35.88 -22.66
C ALA A 648 4.29 -36.73 -21.68
N ALA A 649 3.74 -37.84 -22.15
CA ALA A 649 2.93 -38.76 -21.36
C ALA A 649 3.55 -40.16 -21.34
N ILE A 650 3.43 -40.85 -20.21
CA ILE A 650 3.77 -42.28 -20.07
C ILE A 650 2.46 -43.08 -20.08
N THR A 651 2.36 -44.06 -20.95
CA THR A 651 1.23 -45.01 -21.03
C THR A 651 1.44 -46.20 -20.10
N GLY A 652 0.39 -46.99 -19.84
CA GLY A 652 0.46 -48.20 -19.00
C GLY A 652 1.39 -49.29 -19.52
N SER A 653 1.72 -49.27 -20.82
CA SER A 653 2.76 -50.13 -21.42
C SER A 653 4.19 -49.62 -21.17
N GLY A 654 4.35 -48.39 -20.66
CA GLY A 654 5.64 -47.72 -20.50
C GLY A 654 6.16 -47.02 -21.76
N ASP A 655 5.31 -46.85 -22.77
CA ASP A 655 5.62 -46.07 -23.98
C ASP A 655 5.43 -44.57 -23.71
N VAL A 656 6.27 -43.74 -24.34
CA VAL A 656 6.23 -42.27 -24.23
C VAL A 656 5.56 -41.66 -25.46
N VAL A 657 4.55 -40.83 -25.23
CA VAL A 657 3.84 -40.06 -26.26
C VAL A 657 4.14 -38.58 -26.04
N VAL A 658 4.56 -37.85 -27.08
CA VAL A 658 4.88 -36.42 -27.00
C VAL A 658 4.06 -35.61 -28.00
N TRP A 659 3.75 -34.35 -27.65
CA TRP A 659 3.08 -33.38 -28.53
C TRP A 659 3.38 -31.94 -28.10
N GLY A 660 3.00 -30.96 -28.92
CA GLY A 660 3.31 -29.54 -28.73
C GLY A 660 4.44 -29.06 -29.63
N ASP A 661 5.17 -28.02 -29.21
CA ASP A 661 6.24 -27.44 -30.02
C ASP A 661 7.42 -28.43 -30.19
N PRO A 662 7.82 -28.76 -31.43
CA PRO A 662 8.92 -29.69 -31.68
C PRO A 662 10.27 -29.28 -31.08
N LEU A 663 10.56 -27.98 -30.99
CA LEU A 663 11.82 -27.47 -30.43
C LEU A 663 11.87 -27.69 -28.92
N PHE A 664 10.76 -27.51 -28.21
CA PHE A 664 10.65 -27.64 -26.76
C PHE A 664 10.36 -29.08 -26.29
N GLY A 665 10.57 -30.08 -27.15
CA GLY A 665 10.43 -31.50 -26.80
C GLY A 665 9.16 -32.19 -27.33
N GLY A 666 8.34 -31.50 -28.13
CA GLY A 666 7.14 -32.07 -28.77
C GLY A 666 7.44 -33.05 -29.90
N ASP A 667 8.71 -33.25 -30.28
CA ASP A 667 9.17 -34.28 -31.22
C ASP A 667 10.29 -35.13 -30.61
N ALA A 668 9.97 -36.41 -30.35
CA ALA A 668 10.90 -37.41 -29.82
C ALA A 668 11.38 -38.41 -30.89
N SER A 669 11.10 -38.17 -32.18
CA SER A 669 11.37 -39.12 -33.27
C SER A 669 12.84 -39.58 -33.34
N LYS A 670 13.79 -38.69 -33.00
CA LYS A 670 15.22 -38.99 -32.97
C LYS A 670 15.64 -40.00 -31.88
N VAL A 671 14.88 -40.04 -30.79
CA VAL A 671 15.16 -40.88 -29.61
C VAL A 671 14.10 -41.96 -29.37
N ALA A 672 13.09 -42.06 -30.25
CA ALA A 672 11.93 -42.93 -30.08
C ALA A 672 12.29 -44.41 -29.89
N ALA A 673 13.37 -44.89 -30.54
CA ALA A 673 13.85 -46.27 -30.38
C ALA A 673 14.44 -46.55 -28.98
N GLU A 674 14.84 -45.50 -28.25
CA GLU A 674 15.47 -45.58 -26.93
C GLU A 674 14.45 -45.43 -25.79
N LEU A 675 13.29 -44.81 -26.06
CA LEU A 675 12.19 -44.55 -25.12
C LEU A 675 11.31 -45.78 -24.85
N VAL A 676 11.95 -46.89 -24.47
CA VAL A 676 11.28 -48.15 -24.13
C VAL A 676 11.47 -48.47 -22.66
N GLY A 677 10.38 -48.82 -21.98
CA GLY A 677 10.41 -49.17 -20.54
C GLY A 677 10.68 -47.97 -19.66
N VAL A 678 10.14 -46.80 -20.02
CA VAL A 678 10.27 -45.56 -19.27
C VAL A 678 9.44 -45.64 -17.99
N ARG A 679 10.07 -45.30 -16.87
CA ARG A 679 9.47 -45.32 -15.53
C ARG A 679 8.98 -43.94 -15.11
N SER A 680 9.72 -42.89 -15.46
CA SER A 680 9.42 -41.52 -15.03
C SER A 680 9.99 -40.51 -16.01
N LEU A 681 9.32 -39.37 -16.13
CA LEU A 681 9.74 -38.22 -16.91
C LEU A 681 10.04 -37.04 -15.97
N GLN A 682 11.07 -36.28 -16.30
CA GLN A 682 11.39 -34.98 -15.72
C GLN A 682 11.47 -33.95 -16.85
N ALA A 683 11.16 -32.68 -16.56
CA ALA A 683 11.20 -31.61 -17.55
C ALA A 683 11.84 -30.34 -16.99
N THR A 684 12.60 -29.65 -17.84
CA THR A 684 12.98 -28.24 -17.69
C THR A 684 12.02 -27.36 -18.50
N ALA A 685 12.26 -26.05 -18.60
CA ALA A 685 11.48 -25.17 -19.46
C ALA A 685 11.48 -25.58 -20.95
N GLY A 686 12.47 -26.35 -21.43
CA GLY A 686 12.54 -26.71 -22.86
C GLY A 686 13.10 -28.09 -23.20
N ALA A 687 13.30 -28.96 -22.22
CA ALA A 687 13.77 -30.33 -22.46
C ALA A 687 13.13 -31.34 -21.52
N PHE A 688 13.10 -32.59 -21.97
CA PHE A 688 12.68 -33.74 -21.18
C PHE A 688 13.85 -34.68 -20.91
N ALA A 689 13.80 -35.34 -19.75
CA ALA A 689 14.67 -36.46 -19.38
C ALA A 689 13.82 -37.65 -18.94
N ALA A 690 13.86 -38.74 -19.71
CA ALA A 690 13.19 -39.99 -19.39
C ALA A 690 14.13 -40.94 -18.63
N VAL A 691 13.70 -41.39 -17.46
CA VAL A 691 14.39 -42.43 -16.68
C VAL A 691 13.77 -43.78 -17.00
N LYS A 692 14.58 -44.68 -17.52
CA LYS A 692 14.17 -46.04 -17.87
C LYS A 692 14.26 -46.98 -16.68
N SER A 693 13.59 -48.13 -16.81
CA SER A 693 13.57 -49.19 -15.79
C SER A 693 14.94 -49.78 -15.48
N ASP A 694 15.88 -49.71 -16.43
CA ASP A 694 17.27 -50.12 -16.27
C ASP A 694 18.17 -49.06 -15.62
N GLY A 695 17.62 -47.88 -15.31
CA GLY A 695 18.35 -46.73 -14.76
C GLY A 695 19.01 -45.82 -15.79
N SER A 696 18.97 -46.16 -17.09
CA SER A 696 19.46 -45.28 -18.15
C SER A 696 18.55 -44.07 -18.37
N VAL A 697 19.13 -42.97 -18.82
CA VAL A 697 18.42 -41.70 -19.03
C VAL A 697 18.52 -41.30 -20.49
N VAL A 698 17.39 -40.93 -21.07
CA VAL A 698 17.26 -40.45 -22.46
C VAL A 698 16.73 -39.02 -22.42
N CYS A 699 17.47 -38.08 -23.01
CA CYS A 699 17.08 -36.66 -23.05
C CYS A 699 16.72 -36.24 -24.48
N TRP A 700 15.76 -35.32 -24.62
CA TRP A 700 15.43 -34.67 -25.88
C TRP A 700 14.82 -33.28 -25.65
N GLY A 701 14.69 -32.49 -26.72
CA GLY A 701 14.29 -31.08 -26.68
C GLY A 701 15.48 -30.15 -26.96
N LEU A 702 15.43 -28.92 -26.44
CA LEU A 702 16.49 -27.92 -26.65
C LEU A 702 17.79 -28.36 -25.95
N PRO A 703 18.92 -28.54 -26.68
CA PRO A 703 20.18 -28.96 -26.08
C PRO A 703 20.67 -28.03 -24.97
N GLU A 704 20.54 -26.72 -25.17
CA GLU A 704 20.97 -25.67 -24.21
C GLU A 704 20.19 -25.72 -22.88
N LEU A 705 18.99 -26.33 -22.87
CA LEU A 705 18.15 -26.47 -21.67
C LEU A 705 18.12 -27.90 -21.12
N GLY A 706 19.09 -28.73 -21.50
CA GLY A 706 19.25 -30.10 -21.00
C GLY A 706 18.74 -31.20 -21.94
N GLY A 707 18.37 -30.86 -23.18
CA GLY A 707 17.87 -31.79 -24.19
C GLY A 707 18.91 -32.75 -24.76
N SER A 708 20.20 -32.61 -24.38
CA SER A 708 21.26 -33.54 -24.71
C SER A 708 22.16 -33.81 -23.52
N ALA A 709 22.41 -35.09 -23.22
CA ALA A 709 23.34 -35.55 -22.20
C ALA A 709 24.38 -36.54 -22.77
N THR A 710 24.62 -36.50 -24.08
CA THR A 710 25.37 -37.53 -24.82
C THR A 710 26.76 -37.81 -24.25
N ASP A 711 27.46 -36.79 -23.73
CA ASP A 711 28.81 -36.91 -23.16
C ASP A 711 28.83 -37.47 -21.72
N LEU A 712 27.66 -37.62 -21.10
CA LEU A 712 27.49 -38.02 -19.69
C LEU A 712 26.71 -39.33 -19.53
N THR A 713 26.23 -39.91 -20.64
CA THR A 713 25.34 -41.08 -20.67
C THR A 713 25.83 -42.27 -19.86
N SER A 714 27.14 -42.54 -19.81
CA SER A 714 27.71 -43.66 -19.03
C SER A 714 27.74 -43.41 -17.53
N ARG A 715 27.79 -42.14 -17.10
CA ARG A 715 27.83 -41.73 -15.68
C ARG A 715 26.44 -41.64 -15.06
N ILE A 716 25.43 -41.30 -15.88
CA ILE A 716 24.05 -41.09 -15.42
C ILE A 716 23.27 -42.42 -15.22
N GLN A 717 23.77 -43.57 -15.70
CA GLN A 717 23.06 -44.88 -15.64
C GLN A 717 22.75 -45.40 -14.23
N HIS A 718 23.32 -44.78 -13.19
CA HIS A 718 23.12 -45.15 -11.79
C HIS A 718 22.57 -43.99 -10.95
N ALA A 719 21.90 -43.02 -11.58
CA ALA A 719 21.24 -41.94 -10.89
C ALA A 719 20.16 -42.49 -9.92
N LYS A 720 20.30 -42.12 -8.64
CA LYS A 720 19.29 -42.29 -7.58
C LYS A 720 18.08 -41.39 -7.85
N ALA A 721 18.33 -40.16 -8.30
CA ALA A 721 17.32 -39.16 -8.61
C ALA A 721 17.82 -38.19 -9.69
N ILE A 722 16.88 -37.60 -10.44
CA ILE A 722 17.12 -36.47 -11.35
C ILE A 722 16.24 -35.32 -10.87
N ILE A 723 16.86 -34.17 -10.65
CA ILE A 723 16.24 -32.97 -10.14
C ILE A 723 16.28 -31.93 -11.27
N PRO A 724 15.14 -31.50 -11.82
CA PRO A 724 15.09 -30.43 -12.81
C PRO A 724 15.12 -29.04 -12.15
N SER A 725 15.74 -28.08 -12.82
CA SER A 725 15.51 -26.63 -12.66
C SER A 725 14.77 -26.08 -13.90
N GLY A 726 14.66 -24.76 -14.02
CA GLY A 726 14.12 -24.10 -15.22
C GLY A 726 14.96 -24.36 -16.47
N SER A 727 16.29 -24.49 -16.34
CA SER A 727 17.19 -24.57 -17.51
C SER A 727 18.22 -25.70 -17.47
N ALA A 728 18.28 -26.49 -16.39
CA ALA A 728 19.28 -27.53 -16.24
C ALA A 728 18.74 -28.74 -15.44
N PHE A 729 19.48 -29.84 -15.47
CA PHE A 729 19.22 -31.01 -14.64
C PHE A 729 20.41 -31.32 -13.76
N ALA A 730 20.15 -31.79 -12.54
CA ALA A 730 21.13 -32.37 -11.65
C ALA A 730 20.73 -33.82 -11.32
N ALA A 731 21.65 -34.77 -11.49
CA ALA A 731 21.49 -36.15 -11.09
C ALA A 731 22.40 -36.47 -9.91
N ILE A 732 21.88 -37.21 -8.92
CA ILE A 732 22.65 -37.73 -7.79
C ILE A 732 22.83 -39.24 -8.02
N THR A 733 24.05 -39.75 -8.02
CA THR A 733 24.32 -41.20 -8.12
C THR A 733 24.07 -41.91 -6.77
N LYS A 734 24.08 -43.25 -6.76
CA LYS A 734 23.97 -44.00 -5.50
C LYS A 734 25.16 -43.79 -4.57
N GLU A 735 26.29 -43.40 -5.14
CA GLU A 735 27.55 -43.10 -4.46
C GLU A 735 27.63 -41.64 -3.98
N GLY A 736 26.58 -40.83 -4.19
CA GLY A 736 26.53 -39.42 -3.76
C GLY A 736 27.31 -38.47 -4.66
N GLU A 737 27.61 -38.85 -5.91
CA GLU A 737 28.20 -37.97 -6.93
C GLU A 737 27.09 -37.14 -7.60
N VAL A 738 27.34 -35.84 -7.83
CA VAL A 738 26.44 -34.95 -8.56
C VAL A 738 26.90 -34.80 -10.01
N ILE A 739 25.98 -34.98 -10.95
CA ILE A 739 26.19 -34.80 -12.39
C ILE A 739 25.16 -33.79 -12.90
N CYS A 740 25.62 -32.67 -13.47
CA CYS A 740 24.74 -31.66 -14.03
C CYS A 740 24.91 -31.55 -15.55
N TRP A 741 23.85 -31.15 -16.25
CA TRP A 741 23.85 -30.81 -17.66
C TRP A 741 22.71 -29.82 -18.00
N GLY A 742 22.81 -29.17 -19.15
CA GLY A 742 21.94 -28.04 -19.53
C GLY A 742 22.72 -26.73 -19.51
N ASP A 743 22.05 -25.62 -19.24
CA ASP A 743 22.64 -24.28 -19.29
C ASP A 743 23.77 -24.14 -18.24
N PRO A 744 25.03 -23.90 -18.66
CA PRO A 744 26.17 -23.80 -17.75
C PRO A 744 26.03 -22.71 -16.68
N GLU A 745 25.44 -21.56 -17.02
CA GLU A 745 25.30 -20.40 -16.12
C GLU A 745 24.15 -20.59 -15.13
N ARG A 746 23.17 -21.44 -15.46
CA ARG A 746 21.97 -21.72 -14.64
C ARG A 746 21.98 -23.10 -13.96
N GLY A 747 23.18 -23.57 -13.63
CA GLY A 747 23.39 -24.78 -12.80
C GLY A 747 23.75 -26.06 -13.56
N GLY A 748 23.89 -25.99 -14.89
CA GLY A 748 24.32 -27.10 -15.75
C GLY A 748 25.82 -27.42 -15.67
N ASP A 749 26.64 -26.49 -15.17
CA ASP A 749 28.07 -26.72 -14.89
C ASP A 749 28.39 -26.62 -13.39
N ILE A 750 29.11 -27.62 -12.90
CA ILE A 750 29.57 -27.72 -11.51
C ILE A 750 31.09 -27.61 -11.39
N THR A 751 31.81 -27.28 -12.46
CA THR A 751 33.29 -27.30 -12.46
C THR A 751 33.89 -26.44 -11.35
N ALA A 752 33.29 -25.30 -11.02
CA ALA A 752 33.73 -24.42 -9.93
C ALA A 752 33.57 -25.02 -8.51
N VAL A 753 32.54 -25.86 -8.31
CA VAL A 753 32.19 -26.43 -6.99
C VAL A 753 32.41 -27.93 -6.90
N ARG A 754 32.95 -28.57 -7.96
CA ARG A 754 33.07 -30.02 -8.11
C ARG A 754 33.76 -30.70 -6.93
N GLU A 755 34.85 -30.10 -6.43
CA GLU A 755 35.62 -30.65 -5.31
C GLU A 755 34.85 -30.57 -3.97
N GLN A 756 33.84 -29.71 -3.88
CA GLN A 756 33.01 -29.53 -2.69
C GLN A 756 31.81 -30.51 -2.68
N LEU A 757 31.34 -30.94 -3.85
CA LEU A 757 30.19 -31.85 -4.03
C LEU A 757 30.56 -33.33 -3.88
N LEU A 758 31.07 -33.70 -2.70
CA LEU A 758 31.37 -35.08 -2.32
C LEU A 758 30.38 -35.57 -1.25
N ASN A 759 29.91 -36.82 -1.36
CA ASN A 759 28.96 -37.45 -0.46
C ASN A 759 27.64 -36.65 -0.33
N VAL A 760 27.03 -36.32 -1.47
CA VAL A 760 25.76 -35.59 -1.52
C VAL A 760 24.59 -36.53 -1.24
N GLU A 761 23.73 -36.14 -0.30
CA GLU A 761 22.54 -36.91 0.09
C GLU A 761 21.29 -36.48 -0.68
N GLU A 762 21.11 -35.16 -0.83
CA GLU A 762 19.95 -34.50 -1.41
C GLU A 762 20.34 -33.25 -2.22
N VAL A 763 19.56 -32.94 -3.26
CA VAL A 763 19.70 -31.71 -4.06
C VAL A 763 18.32 -31.07 -4.20
N ALA A 764 18.25 -29.77 -3.95
CA ALA A 764 17.11 -28.92 -4.23
C ALA A 764 17.41 -27.97 -5.40
N ALA A 765 16.37 -27.49 -6.07
CA ALA A 765 16.49 -26.58 -7.21
C ALA A 765 15.59 -25.34 -7.03
N THR A 766 16.06 -24.20 -7.55
CA THR A 766 15.25 -23.03 -7.93
C THR A 766 15.07 -23.02 -9.45
N GLU A 767 14.53 -21.96 -10.04
CA GLU A 767 14.43 -21.87 -11.50
C GLU A 767 15.82 -21.85 -12.16
N ASN A 768 16.81 -21.19 -11.55
CA ASN A 768 18.12 -20.95 -12.17
C ASN A 768 19.34 -21.40 -11.32
N ALA A 769 19.12 -22.10 -10.20
CA ALA A 769 20.20 -22.58 -9.33
C ALA A 769 19.86 -23.91 -8.63
N PHE A 770 20.88 -24.53 -8.02
CA PHE A 770 20.76 -25.74 -7.22
C PHE A 770 21.49 -25.58 -5.88
N ALA A 771 21.05 -26.34 -4.88
CA ALA A 771 21.69 -26.47 -3.58
C ALA A 771 21.73 -27.94 -3.15
N ALA A 772 22.90 -28.44 -2.76
CA ALA A 772 23.12 -29.80 -2.30
C ALA A 772 23.33 -29.85 -0.79
N ILE A 773 22.72 -30.84 -0.12
CA ILE A 773 23.02 -31.23 1.26
C ILE A 773 23.95 -32.44 1.22
N LYS A 774 25.10 -32.34 1.90
CA LYS A 774 26.06 -33.43 2.07
C LYS A 774 25.73 -34.27 3.30
N GLU A 775 26.25 -35.51 3.37
CA GLU A 775 26.08 -36.41 4.52
C GLU A 775 26.53 -35.81 5.87
N ASP A 776 27.47 -34.85 5.84
CA ASP A 776 27.95 -34.13 7.03
C ASP A 776 27.05 -32.95 7.43
N GLY A 777 25.95 -32.71 6.70
CA GLY A 777 24.99 -31.62 6.89
C GLY A 777 25.47 -30.27 6.37
N THR A 778 26.59 -30.21 5.64
CA THR A 778 27.04 -28.99 4.96
C THR A 778 26.31 -28.78 3.64
N VAL A 779 26.17 -27.53 3.23
CA VAL A 779 25.45 -27.13 2.01
C VAL A 779 26.42 -26.53 1.00
N VAL A 780 26.22 -26.86 -0.27
CA VAL A 780 26.92 -26.26 -1.41
C VAL A 780 25.89 -25.87 -2.46
N SER A 781 25.84 -24.60 -2.86
CA SER A 781 25.00 -24.12 -3.96
C SER A 781 25.81 -23.83 -5.22
N TRP A 782 25.14 -23.86 -6.38
CA TRP A 782 25.72 -23.45 -7.66
C TRP A 782 24.63 -23.02 -8.65
N GLY A 783 25.02 -22.33 -9.71
CA GLY A 783 24.13 -21.72 -10.71
C GLY A 783 24.16 -20.19 -10.61
N GLN A 784 23.07 -19.53 -11.00
CA GLN A 784 22.99 -18.08 -10.97
C GLN A 784 23.02 -17.56 -9.53
N SER A 785 23.96 -16.66 -9.21
CA SER A 785 24.15 -16.10 -7.86
C SER A 785 22.85 -15.57 -7.26
N ASP A 786 22.16 -14.74 -8.03
CA ASP A 786 20.96 -14.02 -7.58
C ASP A 786 19.77 -14.97 -7.36
N ALA A 787 19.79 -16.18 -7.95
CA ALA A 787 18.76 -17.20 -7.76
C ALA A 787 19.07 -18.18 -6.61
N GLY A 788 20.04 -17.83 -5.75
CA GLY A 788 20.51 -18.68 -4.65
C GLY A 788 21.66 -19.62 -5.01
N GLY A 789 22.31 -19.40 -6.17
CA GLY A 789 23.49 -20.15 -6.61
C GLY A 789 24.74 -19.90 -5.77
N ASP A 790 24.78 -18.81 -5.00
CA ASP A 790 25.84 -18.51 -4.04
C ASP A 790 25.31 -18.46 -2.60
N SER A 791 25.76 -19.38 -1.74
CA SER A 791 25.44 -19.44 -0.32
C SER A 791 26.54 -18.89 0.57
N GLY A 792 27.58 -18.28 0.00
CA GLY A 792 28.78 -17.83 0.71
C GLY A 792 28.49 -16.93 1.90
N ASP A 793 27.58 -15.96 1.73
CA ASP A 793 27.21 -14.99 2.77
C ASP A 793 26.49 -15.61 3.97
N VAL A 794 25.85 -16.77 3.78
CA VAL A 794 25.11 -17.48 4.83
C VAL A 794 25.78 -18.78 5.27
N GLN A 795 26.96 -19.09 4.72
CA GLN A 795 27.62 -20.38 4.90
C GLN A 795 27.90 -20.70 6.38
N GLU A 796 28.23 -19.69 7.19
CA GLU A 796 28.47 -19.86 8.63
C GLU A 796 27.20 -20.25 9.42
N ARG A 797 26.02 -19.98 8.87
CA ARG A 797 24.71 -20.28 9.46
C ARG A 797 24.14 -21.63 9.00
N LEU A 798 24.62 -22.18 7.88
CA LEU A 798 24.19 -23.46 7.30
C LEU A 798 24.84 -24.66 8.01
N LEU A 799 24.58 -24.80 9.30
CA LEU A 799 25.14 -25.85 10.15
C LEU A 799 24.16 -27.01 10.31
N MET A 800 24.60 -28.24 10.01
CA MET A 800 23.84 -29.47 10.22
C MET A 800 22.44 -29.39 9.57
N VAL A 801 22.38 -28.99 8.30
CA VAL A 801 21.14 -28.81 7.56
C VAL A 801 20.45 -30.17 7.35
N LYS A 802 19.15 -30.23 7.64
CA LYS A 802 18.32 -31.43 7.50
C LYS A 802 17.45 -31.43 6.26
N GLN A 803 17.11 -30.24 5.76
CA GLN A 803 16.21 -30.07 4.63
C GLN A 803 16.48 -28.73 3.95
N ILE A 804 16.37 -28.71 2.62
CA ILE A 804 16.38 -27.49 1.80
C ILE A 804 15.13 -27.50 0.93
N VAL A 805 14.51 -26.33 0.77
CA VAL A 805 13.43 -26.09 -0.19
C VAL A 805 13.78 -24.88 -1.05
N GLY A 806 13.43 -24.94 -2.34
CA GLY A 806 13.61 -23.84 -3.29
C GLY A 806 12.29 -23.16 -3.64
N SER A 807 12.30 -21.84 -3.76
CA SER A 807 11.30 -21.02 -4.45
C SER A 807 11.74 -20.79 -5.90
N THR A 808 11.10 -19.87 -6.63
CA THR A 808 11.53 -19.49 -7.98
C THR A 808 12.97 -18.97 -8.02
N GLY A 809 13.41 -18.21 -7.00
CA GLY A 809 14.71 -17.53 -6.99
C GLY A 809 15.46 -17.54 -5.66
N ALA A 810 15.03 -18.33 -4.68
CA ALA A 810 15.69 -18.40 -3.38
C ALA A 810 15.59 -19.79 -2.74
N PHE A 811 16.46 -20.07 -1.79
CA PHE A 811 16.44 -21.29 -0.99
C PHE A 811 16.15 -20.98 0.48
N ALA A 812 15.52 -21.94 1.15
CA ALA A 812 15.38 -21.98 2.60
C ALA A 812 15.86 -23.33 3.13
N ALA A 813 16.76 -23.31 4.11
CA ALA A 813 17.31 -24.49 4.79
C ALA A 813 16.82 -24.56 6.23
N LEU A 814 16.43 -25.75 6.67
CA LEU A 814 16.13 -26.04 8.08
C LEU A 814 17.32 -26.76 8.72
N THR A 815 17.93 -26.15 9.73
CA THR A 815 19.04 -26.74 10.48
C THR A 815 18.54 -27.76 11.51
N ALA A 816 19.43 -28.65 11.96
CA ALA A 816 19.14 -29.59 13.04
C ALA A 816 18.73 -28.90 14.36
N ALA A 817 19.13 -27.64 14.56
CA ALA A 817 18.77 -26.80 15.68
C ALA A 817 17.38 -26.14 15.55
N GLY A 818 16.66 -26.41 14.46
CA GLY A 818 15.35 -25.81 14.18
C GLY A 818 15.42 -24.40 13.61
N GLN A 819 16.62 -23.90 13.26
CA GLN A 819 16.77 -22.58 12.68
C GLN A 819 16.53 -22.64 11.16
N LEU A 820 15.71 -21.71 10.64
CA LEU A 820 15.59 -21.49 9.22
C LEU A 820 16.70 -20.55 8.74
N VAL A 821 17.34 -20.86 7.61
CA VAL A 821 18.34 -19.99 6.97
C VAL A 821 17.95 -19.85 5.51
N THR A 822 17.79 -18.62 5.02
CA THR A 822 17.43 -18.35 3.62
C THR A 822 18.57 -17.64 2.90
N TRP A 823 18.63 -17.81 1.58
CA TRP A 823 19.54 -17.07 0.69
C TRP A 823 19.01 -17.07 -0.75
N GLY A 824 19.57 -16.19 -1.58
CA GLY A 824 19.09 -15.90 -2.94
C GLY A 824 18.35 -14.56 -2.99
N HIS A 825 17.54 -14.35 -4.02
CA HIS A 825 16.90 -13.05 -4.25
C HIS A 825 15.88 -12.70 -3.15
N GLU A 826 15.95 -11.47 -2.64
CA GLU A 826 15.13 -10.99 -1.53
C GLU A 826 13.62 -11.12 -1.84
N SER A 827 13.18 -10.64 -3.02
CA SER A 827 11.77 -10.72 -3.45
C SER A 827 11.21 -12.14 -3.62
N PHE A 828 12.06 -13.17 -3.65
CA PHE A 828 11.65 -14.58 -3.75
C PHE A 828 11.78 -15.34 -2.42
N GLY A 829 12.00 -14.62 -1.30
CA GLY A 829 12.16 -15.19 0.04
C GLY A 829 13.62 -15.50 0.41
N GLY A 830 14.59 -14.89 -0.29
CA GLY A 830 16.02 -15.04 -0.02
C GLY A 830 16.47 -14.37 1.27
N ASP A 831 15.77 -13.33 1.73
CA ASP A 831 16.05 -12.70 3.02
C ASP A 831 14.92 -12.96 4.04
N SER A 832 15.26 -13.66 5.12
CA SER A 832 14.38 -13.93 6.27
C SER A 832 14.83 -13.18 7.53
N SER A 833 15.81 -12.27 7.42
CA SER A 833 16.38 -11.52 8.54
C SER A 833 15.31 -10.83 9.39
N GLN A 834 14.28 -10.27 8.75
CA GLN A 834 13.16 -9.57 9.39
C GLN A 834 12.24 -10.49 10.20
N VAL A 835 12.14 -11.77 9.85
CA VAL A 835 11.27 -12.77 10.50
C VAL A 835 12.06 -13.85 11.25
N GLN A 836 13.39 -13.77 11.26
CA GLN A 836 14.30 -14.78 11.82
C GLN A 836 14.04 -15.05 13.31
N ALA A 837 13.60 -14.03 14.06
CA ALA A 837 13.24 -14.16 15.47
C ALA A 837 11.93 -14.93 15.70
N GLU A 838 11.02 -14.92 14.73
CA GLU A 838 9.73 -15.65 14.77
C GLU A 838 9.88 -17.10 14.29
N LEU A 839 10.88 -17.37 13.44
CA LEU A 839 11.19 -18.69 12.89
C LEU A 839 12.05 -19.57 13.84
N GLY A 840 12.49 -19.05 14.98
CA GLY A 840 13.39 -19.73 15.93
C GLY A 840 12.70 -20.54 17.05
N GLY A 841 11.45 -20.98 16.86
CA GLY A 841 10.61 -21.65 17.87
C GLY A 841 10.50 -23.16 17.71
#